data_AF-A0A7J2TYW2-F1
#
_entry.id   AF-A0A7J2TYW2-F1
#
_cell.length_a   1.000
_cell.length_b   1.000
_cell.length_c   1.000
_cell.angle_alpha   90.00
_cell.angle_beta   90.00
_cell.angle_gamma   90.00
#
_symmetry.space_group_name_H-M   'P 1'
#
loop_
_entity.id
_entity.type
_entity.pdbx_description
1 polymer ?
#
loop_
_entity_poly.entity_id
_entity_poly.type
_entity_poly.pdbx_seq_one_letter_code
_entity_poly.pdbx_strand_id
1 'polypeptide(L)'
;MGFLDRLKDRLLQKDIKKLLANSVGLTYASSGKMKHNFALFVTTLTSLAVLGYSLWRFGDFDGDGIRNSDEIKYGTNPYSKDTDNDGLSDYQEIFVYHTDPLKPNPNVKQALDLGLEKHIDIVKPLDEDGSQSPNEKAFVELMAGRKEILAIPALAEYLKKQATDGTITEEELRCSHNFSHLVKGLYDEISNFYFVVRDEYGKEQRVFIDSAEERIEITDYASRRGLELGFDGSLASNATVKGIAYYAIGARKDNLPEDMEALRLLTTATQVEKYGNNLMDFDPIVIEDAAGNTIVIESYDRARDTWMIAQLLKHRPELVEQPKKYEWINRMIQQLAWKFFDDEYGPSFFDGKTYTPTDGKVWNVILKFHDYMDELPSKMEKDDLPVFFPYWDSDLLEESLPDKVDRTIAQLVLAEIPAKTYNRDTYEVVTGIEAMELFVDRLPQMYDWIVSAWKNPDSQDYKNAMVGYRMWLQDRYVHGLENTVRQFSGEWPFEQEGTIDGFLNKNFFAWKFAKFPYAYLRGRIQVGPDARLPPNYGEWEMYAYELPLAYKSVGIPLGQMGGSGTSGQLGGPGNYSHGEYAIFGIPESVIKKLLSQKNLGRIAVAHGNGVSMMSAIDGFKKDSGYCIRSGVRRIDIYLWWEK
;
A
#
# COMPACT_ATOMS: atom_id res chain seq x y z
N MET A 1 -23.05 70.82 -11.92
CA MET A 1 -23.01 69.49 -12.55
C MET A 1 -23.36 69.54 -14.04
N GLY A 2 -24.53 70.04 -14.48
CA GLY A 2 -24.91 70.07 -15.91
C GLY A 2 -24.15 70.98 -16.89
N PHE A 3 -23.01 71.57 -16.52
CA PHE A 3 -22.10 72.32 -17.42
C PHE A 3 -20.92 71.46 -17.89
N LEU A 4 -20.43 70.57 -17.02
CA LEU A 4 -19.35 69.63 -17.32
C LEU A 4 -19.87 68.46 -18.18
N ASP A 5 -21.10 68.00 -17.95
CA ASP A 5 -21.73 66.97 -18.80
C ASP A 5 -21.98 67.45 -20.23
N ARG A 6 -22.32 68.74 -20.40
CA ARG A 6 -22.46 69.36 -21.73
C ARG A 6 -21.13 69.60 -22.46
N LEU A 7 -20.00 69.51 -21.74
CA LEU A 7 -18.65 69.66 -22.29
C LEU A 7 -18.08 68.31 -22.77
N LYS A 8 -18.49 67.20 -22.14
CA LYS A 8 -18.14 65.83 -22.54
C LYS A 8 -18.60 65.49 -23.97
N ASP A 9 -19.85 65.81 -24.32
CA ASP A 9 -20.43 65.48 -25.64
C ASP A 9 -19.84 66.29 -26.82
N ARG A 10 -19.16 67.41 -26.54
CA ARG A 10 -18.60 68.31 -27.57
C ARG A 10 -17.10 68.16 -27.80
N LEU A 11 -16.43 67.20 -27.16
CA LEU A 11 -14.98 66.98 -27.29
C LEU A 11 -14.64 65.69 -28.05
N LEU A 12 -15.44 65.34 -29.06
CA LEU A 12 -15.00 64.41 -30.11
C LEU A 12 -13.92 65.10 -30.97
N GLN A 13 -12.94 64.32 -31.45
CA GLN A 13 -11.71 64.76 -32.15
C GLN A 13 -11.91 65.85 -33.25
N LYS A 14 -13.12 65.99 -33.81
CA LYS A 14 -13.49 67.04 -34.77
C LYS A 14 -13.55 68.45 -34.16
N ASP A 15 -13.89 68.60 -32.89
CA ASP A 15 -14.16 69.91 -32.28
C ASP A 15 -12.92 70.57 -31.65
N ILE A 16 -11.89 69.81 -31.26
CA ILE A 16 -10.59 70.37 -30.85
C ILE A 16 -9.88 71.03 -32.04
N LYS A 17 -9.94 70.43 -33.24
CA LYS A 17 -9.47 71.07 -34.49
C LYS A 17 -10.24 72.35 -34.81
N LYS A 18 -11.55 72.39 -34.57
CA LYS A 18 -12.38 73.62 -34.74
C LYS A 18 -12.06 74.69 -33.68
N LEU A 19 -11.82 74.30 -32.43
CA LEU A 19 -11.41 75.20 -31.35
C LEU A 19 -10.03 75.82 -31.62
N LEU A 20 -9.08 75.03 -32.13
CA LEU A 20 -7.77 75.50 -32.59
C LEU A 20 -7.88 76.42 -33.82
N ALA A 21 -8.76 76.10 -34.79
CA ALA A 21 -9.00 76.96 -35.94
C ALA A 21 -9.63 78.31 -35.55
N ASN A 22 -10.56 78.31 -34.58
CA ASN A 22 -11.21 79.52 -34.09
C ASN A 22 -10.29 80.37 -33.19
N SER A 23 -9.37 79.77 -32.43
CA SER A 23 -8.39 80.52 -31.62
C SER A 23 -7.33 81.22 -32.49
N VAL A 24 -6.93 80.58 -33.59
CA VAL A 24 -6.06 81.18 -34.63
C VAL A 24 -6.78 82.30 -35.40
N GLY A 25 -8.10 82.17 -35.62
CA GLY A 25 -8.92 83.21 -36.24
C GLY A 25 -9.05 84.50 -35.40
N LEU A 26 -9.04 84.38 -34.07
CA LEU A 26 -9.07 85.52 -33.14
C LEU A 26 -7.74 86.27 -33.04
N THR A 27 -6.62 85.66 -33.44
CA THR A 27 -5.27 86.28 -33.36
C THR A 27 -4.99 87.24 -34.52
N TYR A 28 -5.70 87.12 -35.66
CA TYR A 28 -5.48 87.95 -36.85
C TYR A 28 -6.33 89.24 -36.91
N ALA A 29 -7.20 89.50 -35.93
CA ALA A 29 -8.03 90.71 -35.91
C ALA A 29 -7.80 91.55 -34.64
N SER A 30 -7.13 92.69 -34.82
CA SER A 30 -7.23 93.95 -34.04
C SER A 30 -6.19 94.30 -32.95
N SER A 31 -5.87 95.59 -32.93
CA SER A 31 -4.89 96.31 -32.09
C SER A 31 -5.50 96.86 -30.78
N GLY A 32 -5.05 96.36 -29.62
CA GLY A 32 -5.34 96.96 -28.29
C GLY A 32 -4.90 96.11 -27.08
N LYS A 33 -4.23 96.71 -26.09
CA LYS A 33 -3.60 96.03 -24.91
C LYS A 33 -4.55 95.14 -24.09
N MET A 34 -5.81 95.53 -23.89
CA MET A 34 -6.78 94.76 -23.07
C MET A 34 -7.26 93.46 -23.77
N LYS A 35 -7.35 93.48 -25.12
CA LYS A 35 -7.70 92.31 -25.94
C LYS A 35 -6.52 91.37 -26.15
N HIS A 36 -5.30 91.89 -26.16
CA HIS A 36 -4.07 91.08 -26.21
C HIS A 36 -3.92 90.19 -24.97
N ASN A 37 -4.20 90.71 -23.76
CA ASN A 37 -4.21 89.91 -22.53
C ASN A 37 -5.29 88.83 -22.52
N PHE A 38 -6.47 89.11 -23.08
CA PHE A 38 -7.56 88.12 -23.22
C PHE A 38 -7.23 87.04 -24.27
N ALA A 39 -6.67 87.42 -25.42
CA ALA A 39 -6.19 86.48 -26.42
C ALA A 39 -5.05 85.61 -25.86
N LEU A 40 -4.10 86.21 -25.13
CA LEU A 40 -3.03 85.49 -24.44
C LEU A 40 -3.61 84.48 -23.44
N PHE A 41 -4.56 84.91 -22.59
CA PHE A 41 -5.26 84.06 -21.63
C PHE A 41 -5.97 82.86 -22.30
N VAL A 42 -6.70 83.09 -23.39
CA VAL A 42 -7.37 82.04 -24.17
C VAL A 42 -6.34 81.11 -24.84
N THR A 43 -5.23 81.63 -25.38
CA THR A 43 -4.17 80.80 -25.96
C THR A 43 -3.43 79.96 -24.89
N THR A 44 -3.18 80.50 -23.71
CA THR A 44 -2.61 79.74 -22.59
C THR A 44 -3.57 78.67 -22.08
N LEU A 45 -4.86 78.96 -21.94
CA LEU A 45 -5.88 77.98 -21.53
C LEU A 45 -6.06 76.87 -22.55
N THR A 46 -6.08 77.21 -23.85
CA THR A 46 -6.17 76.20 -24.92
C THR A 46 -4.89 75.37 -25.02
N SER A 47 -3.72 75.98 -24.87
CA SER A 47 -2.44 75.25 -24.82
C SER A 47 -2.36 74.32 -23.61
N LEU A 48 -2.80 74.78 -22.42
CA LEU A 48 -2.89 73.95 -21.21
C LEU A 48 -3.93 72.84 -21.37
N ALA A 49 -5.05 73.08 -22.04
CA ALA A 49 -6.05 72.06 -22.33
C ALA A 49 -5.56 71.02 -23.33
N VAL A 50 -4.82 71.43 -24.37
CA VAL A 50 -4.18 70.51 -25.32
C VAL A 50 -3.05 69.73 -24.66
N LEU A 51 -2.25 70.38 -23.81
CA LEU A 51 -1.21 69.74 -23.01
C LEU A 51 -1.83 68.72 -22.04
N GLY A 52 -2.88 69.10 -21.30
CA GLY A 52 -3.60 68.24 -20.37
C GLY A 52 -4.28 67.06 -21.07
N TYR A 53 -4.92 67.28 -22.22
CA TYR A 53 -5.50 66.20 -23.03
C TYR A 53 -4.41 65.28 -23.60
N SER A 54 -3.26 65.82 -24.00
CA SER A 54 -2.15 65.00 -24.50
C SER A 54 -1.51 64.17 -23.36
N LEU A 55 -1.31 64.76 -22.19
CA LEU A 55 -0.82 64.07 -21.00
C LEU A 55 -1.78 62.98 -20.53
N TRP A 56 -3.08 63.25 -20.54
CA TRP A 56 -4.08 62.23 -20.27
C TRP A 56 -4.05 61.14 -21.35
N ARG A 57 -4.12 61.51 -22.64
CA ARG A 57 -4.17 60.55 -23.76
C ARG A 57 -2.99 59.58 -23.79
N PHE A 58 -1.78 60.05 -23.51
CA PHE A 58 -0.55 59.24 -23.51
C PHE A 58 -0.19 58.68 -22.13
N GLY A 59 -0.97 59.02 -21.10
CA GLY A 59 -0.86 58.43 -19.77
C GLY A 59 -1.61 57.11 -19.66
N ASP A 60 -1.47 56.52 -18.48
CA ASP A 60 -2.13 55.32 -17.97
C ASP A 60 -2.64 55.75 -16.59
N PHE A 61 -3.91 56.15 -16.52
CA PHE A 61 -4.39 56.97 -15.39
C PHE A 61 -4.89 56.16 -14.22
N ASP A 62 -5.42 54.97 -14.47
CA ASP A 62 -5.69 54.01 -13.41
C ASP A 62 -4.46 53.18 -13.07
N GLY A 63 -3.49 53.00 -13.97
CA GLY A 63 -2.21 52.36 -13.71
C GLY A 63 -2.29 50.83 -13.85
N ASP A 64 -3.05 50.35 -14.82
CA ASP A 64 -3.18 48.92 -15.14
C ASP A 64 -2.17 48.44 -16.20
N GLY A 65 -1.51 49.37 -16.90
CA GLY A 65 -0.51 49.11 -17.93
C GLY A 65 -0.98 49.38 -19.36
N ILE A 66 -2.24 49.78 -19.57
CA ILE A 66 -2.76 50.23 -20.87
C ILE A 66 -2.75 51.76 -20.91
N ARG A 67 -2.39 52.34 -22.06
CA ARG A 67 -2.53 53.79 -22.24
C ARG A 67 -3.99 54.14 -22.44
N ASN A 68 -4.43 55.27 -21.88
CA ASN A 68 -5.79 55.79 -22.03
C ASN A 68 -6.26 55.85 -23.50
N SER A 69 -5.37 56.15 -24.44
CA SER A 69 -5.73 56.17 -25.87
C SER A 69 -5.97 54.79 -26.49
N ASP A 70 -5.36 53.75 -25.92
CA ASP A 70 -5.51 52.36 -26.34
C ASP A 70 -6.71 51.72 -25.63
N GLU A 71 -6.95 52.03 -24.36
CA GLU A 71 -8.19 51.67 -23.65
C GLU A 71 -9.44 52.15 -24.38
N ILE A 72 -9.46 53.41 -24.85
CA ILE A 72 -10.56 53.93 -25.69
C ILE A 72 -10.75 53.11 -26.98
N LYS A 73 -9.68 52.50 -27.54
CA LYS A 73 -9.79 51.63 -28.71
C LYS A 73 -10.32 50.24 -28.35
N TYR A 74 -9.94 49.73 -27.18
CA TYR A 74 -10.45 48.46 -26.65
C TYR A 74 -11.87 48.60 -26.08
N GLY A 75 -12.33 49.83 -25.83
CA GLY A 75 -13.65 50.12 -25.28
C GLY A 75 -13.69 50.17 -23.76
N THR A 76 -12.54 50.02 -23.10
CA THR A 76 -12.38 49.99 -21.65
C THR A 76 -12.35 51.40 -21.04
N ASN A 77 -12.46 51.51 -19.71
CA ASN A 77 -12.59 52.77 -18.99
C ASN A 77 -11.23 53.27 -18.47
N PRO A 78 -10.67 54.40 -18.99
CA PRO A 78 -9.34 54.92 -18.61
C PRO A 78 -9.15 55.45 -17.18
N TYR A 79 -10.07 55.09 -16.29
CA TYR A 79 -10.10 55.48 -14.89
C TYR A 79 -10.45 54.28 -13.99
N SER A 80 -10.55 53.08 -14.54
CA SER A 80 -10.88 51.85 -13.83
C SER A 80 -10.00 50.74 -14.36
N LYS A 81 -9.09 50.25 -13.51
CA LYS A 81 -8.19 49.14 -13.88
C LYS A 81 -8.91 47.90 -14.38
N ASP A 82 -10.15 47.71 -13.92
CA ASP A 82 -11.02 46.57 -14.18
C ASP A 82 -12.37 47.19 -14.61
N THR A 83 -12.67 47.15 -15.90
CA THR A 83 -13.81 47.86 -16.46
C THR A 83 -15.14 47.18 -16.11
N ASP A 84 -15.17 45.86 -16.07
CA ASP A 84 -16.40 45.07 -15.87
C ASP A 84 -16.59 44.54 -14.44
N ASN A 85 -15.58 44.70 -13.58
CA ASN A 85 -15.55 44.38 -12.15
C ASN A 85 -15.56 42.89 -11.82
N ASP A 86 -14.95 42.05 -12.66
CA ASP A 86 -14.76 40.62 -12.40
C ASP A 86 -13.47 40.29 -11.63
N GLY A 87 -12.60 41.28 -11.38
CA GLY A 87 -11.39 41.15 -10.59
C GLY A 87 -10.11 40.99 -11.41
N LEU A 88 -10.20 40.83 -12.74
CA LEU A 88 -9.05 40.97 -13.64
C LEU A 88 -8.92 42.43 -14.10
N SER A 89 -7.69 42.90 -14.28
CA SER A 89 -7.49 44.19 -14.93
C SER A 89 -7.66 44.09 -16.45
N ASP A 90 -8.07 45.19 -17.10
CA ASP A 90 -8.23 45.27 -18.55
C ASP A 90 -6.94 44.80 -19.27
N TYR A 91 -5.76 45.15 -18.74
CA TYR A 91 -4.48 44.62 -19.20
C TYR A 91 -4.38 43.08 -19.13
N GLN A 92 -4.74 42.48 -18.00
CA GLN A 92 -4.69 41.03 -17.81
C GLN A 92 -5.66 40.32 -18.75
N GLU A 93 -6.86 40.84 -18.91
CA GLU A 93 -7.86 40.28 -19.79
C GLU A 93 -7.43 40.33 -21.25
N ILE A 94 -6.95 41.48 -21.73
CA ILE A 94 -6.56 41.66 -23.14
C ILE A 94 -5.27 40.90 -23.48
N PHE A 95 -4.24 41.01 -22.63
CA PHE A 95 -2.87 40.58 -22.99
C PHE A 95 -2.42 39.29 -22.32
N VAL A 96 -3.05 38.85 -21.23
CA VAL A 96 -2.62 37.65 -20.48
C VAL A 96 -3.62 36.50 -20.67
N TYR A 97 -4.88 36.71 -20.33
CA TYR A 97 -5.90 35.65 -20.31
C TYR A 97 -6.73 35.58 -21.60
N HIS A 98 -6.75 36.65 -22.38
CA HIS A 98 -7.52 36.81 -23.62
C HIS A 98 -9.04 36.65 -23.41
N THR A 99 -9.55 37.29 -22.36
CA THR A 99 -10.99 37.44 -22.04
C THR A 99 -11.54 38.77 -22.57
N ASP A 100 -12.85 38.99 -22.46
CA ASP A 100 -13.51 40.23 -22.92
C ASP A 100 -13.63 41.23 -21.74
N PRO A 101 -12.87 42.34 -21.74
CA PRO A 101 -12.81 43.27 -20.59
C PRO A 101 -14.07 44.11 -20.37
N LEU A 102 -15.11 43.86 -21.17
CA LEU A 102 -16.40 44.54 -21.08
C LEU A 102 -17.50 43.60 -20.58
N LYS A 103 -17.17 42.35 -20.26
CA LYS A 103 -18.13 41.30 -19.96
C LYS A 103 -17.70 40.52 -18.72
N PRO A 104 -18.36 40.76 -17.57
CA PRO A 104 -17.90 40.21 -16.31
C PRO A 104 -18.00 38.69 -16.30
N ASN A 105 -16.93 38.02 -15.86
CA ASN A 105 -16.94 36.59 -15.61
C ASN A 105 -17.08 36.30 -14.09
N PRO A 106 -18.29 36.00 -13.58
CA PRO A 106 -18.50 35.74 -12.16
C PRO A 106 -17.74 34.50 -11.64
N ASN A 107 -17.41 33.54 -12.51
CA ASN A 107 -16.61 32.36 -12.15
C ASN A 107 -15.14 32.74 -11.92
N VAL A 108 -14.56 33.56 -12.79
CA VAL A 108 -13.20 34.13 -12.62
C VAL A 108 -13.12 34.94 -11.35
N LYS A 109 -14.12 35.79 -11.08
CA LYS A 109 -14.22 36.55 -9.84
C LYS A 109 -14.14 35.68 -8.60
N GLN A 110 -14.98 34.65 -8.55
CA GLN A 110 -14.97 33.69 -7.45
C GLN A 110 -13.62 32.97 -7.35
N ALA A 111 -13.03 32.57 -8.46
CA ALA A 111 -11.74 31.89 -8.49
C ALA A 111 -10.64 32.78 -7.90
N LEU A 112 -10.59 34.07 -8.25
CA LEU A 112 -9.67 35.03 -7.67
C LEU A 112 -9.91 35.25 -6.17
N ASP A 113 -11.16 35.37 -5.74
CA ASP A 113 -11.53 35.51 -4.31
C ASP A 113 -11.10 34.29 -3.48
N LEU A 114 -11.07 33.11 -4.09
CA LEU A 114 -10.61 31.85 -3.49
C LEU A 114 -9.10 31.60 -3.69
N GLY A 115 -8.38 32.54 -4.31
CA GLY A 115 -6.94 32.48 -4.54
C GLY A 115 -6.53 31.48 -5.61
N LEU A 116 -7.27 31.37 -6.71
CA LEU A 116 -6.91 30.51 -7.87
C LEU A 116 -6.22 31.31 -8.98
N GLU A 117 -5.44 32.33 -8.64
CA GLU A 117 -4.88 33.30 -9.59
C GLU A 117 -3.97 32.63 -10.64
N LYS A 118 -3.34 31.49 -10.31
CA LYS A 118 -2.50 30.71 -11.24
C LYS A 118 -3.28 29.71 -12.09
N HIS A 119 -4.57 29.56 -11.85
CA HIS A 119 -5.43 28.53 -12.47
C HIS A 119 -6.63 29.14 -13.21
N ILE A 120 -6.60 30.46 -13.46
CA ILE A 120 -7.64 31.18 -14.20
C ILE A 120 -7.88 30.58 -15.58
N ASP A 121 -6.86 30.00 -16.24
CA ASP A 121 -7.01 29.32 -17.53
C ASP A 121 -7.98 28.13 -17.55
N ILE A 122 -8.30 27.55 -16.37
CA ILE A 122 -9.30 26.48 -16.23
C ILE A 122 -10.71 27.07 -16.14
N VAL A 123 -10.85 28.21 -15.46
CA VAL A 123 -12.15 28.82 -15.12
C VAL A 123 -12.62 29.83 -16.17
N LYS A 124 -11.69 30.50 -16.86
CA LYS A 124 -12.01 31.53 -17.85
C LYS A 124 -12.95 31.11 -18.98
N PRO A 125 -13.02 29.82 -19.42
CA PRO A 125 -14.00 29.43 -20.43
C PRO A 125 -15.41 29.35 -19.84
N LEU A 126 -15.56 29.18 -18.51
CA LEU A 126 -16.86 29.11 -17.85
C LEU A 126 -17.57 30.44 -17.93
N ASP A 127 -18.82 30.36 -18.39
CA ASP A 127 -19.79 31.44 -18.46
C ASP A 127 -19.45 32.56 -19.48
N GLU A 128 -19.75 32.27 -20.75
CA GLU A 128 -19.95 33.26 -21.80
C GLU A 128 -21.34 33.93 -21.74
N ASP A 129 -22.15 33.81 -20.69
CA ASP A 129 -23.48 34.46 -20.60
C ASP A 129 -23.61 35.52 -19.49
N GLY A 130 -22.60 35.62 -18.62
CA GLY A 130 -22.51 36.56 -17.51
C GLY A 130 -23.28 36.12 -16.25
N SER A 131 -23.75 34.87 -16.19
CA SER A 131 -24.39 34.27 -15.01
C SER A 131 -23.74 32.97 -14.53
N GLN A 132 -23.34 32.95 -13.25
CA GLN A 132 -22.79 31.76 -12.61
C GLN A 132 -23.90 30.76 -12.21
N SER A 133 -23.85 29.55 -12.76
CA SER A 133 -24.72 28.45 -12.35
C SER A 133 -24.30 27.82 -10.99
N PRO A 134 -25.21 27.14 -10.27
CA PRO A 134 -24.83 26.44 -9.03
C PRO A 134 -23.72 25.40 -9.22
N ASN A 135 -23.68 24.75 -10.38
CA ASN A 135 -22.69 23.73 -10.69
C ASN A 135 -21.31 24.35 -10.97
N GLU A 136 -21.25 25.45 -11.72
CA GLU A 136 -20.01 26.19 -11.94
C GLU A 136 -19.45 26.73 -10.63
N LYS A 137 -20.32 27.28 -9.77
CA LYS A 137 -19.93 27.71 -8.43
C LYS A 137 -19.31 26.58 -7.62
N ALA A 138 -19.95 25.41 -7.60
CA ALA A 138 -19.46 24.24 -6.90
C ALA A 138 -18.16 23.69 -7.53
N PHE A 139 -17.99 23.81 -8.84
CA PHE A 139 -16.77 23.43 -9.55
C PHE A 139 -15.58 24.30 -9.15
N VAL A 140 -15.76 25.62 -9.08
CA VAL A 140 -14.72 26.55 -8.60
C VAL A 140 -14.40 26.30 -7.12
N GLU A 141 -15.40 26.01 -6.29
CA GLU A 141 -15.20 25.61 -4.87
C GLU A 141 -14.42 24.30 -4.74
N LEU A 142 -14.70 23.31 -5.58
CA LEU A 142 -13.95 22.05 -5.65
C LEU A 142 -12.46 22.31 -5.97
N MET A 143 -12.18 23.14 -6.98
CA MET A 143 -10.82 23.53 -7.34
C MET A 143 -10.10 24.21 -6.18
N ALA A 144 -10.76 25.16 -5.50
CA ALA A 144 -10.22 25.86 -4.36
C ALA A 144 -9.90 24.91 -3.19
N GLY A 145 -10.78 23.93 -2.94
CA GLY A 145 -10.57 22.89 -1.93
C GLY A 145 -9.49 21.85 -2.26
N ARG A 146 -8.87 21.95 -3.45
CA ARG A 146 -7.83 21.04 -3.97
C ARG A 146 -6.62 21.79 -4.52
N LYS A 147 -6.42 23.05 -4.14
CA LYS A 147 -5.38 23.95 -4.68
C LYS A 147 -3.97 23.34 -4.61
N GLU A 148 -3.69 22.54 -3.59
CA GLU A 148 -2.41 21.86 -3.37
C GLU A 148 -2.06 20.80 -4.43
N ILE A 149 -3.07 20.19 -5.07
CA ILE A 149 -2.88 19.17 -6.11
C ILE A 149 -3.18 19.67 -7.53
N LEU A 150 -3.60 20.93 -7.71
CA LEU A 150 -3.77 21.53 -9.04
C LEU A 150 -2.43 21.68 -9.80
N ALA A 151 -1.30 21.49 -9.12
CA ALA A 151 0.01 21.36 -9.76
C ALA A 151 0.19 20.03 -10.52
N ILE A 152 -0.66 19.03 -10.28
CA ILE A 152 -0.64 17.75 -11.01
C ILE A 152 -1.23 17.97 -12.42
N PRO A 153 -0.43 17.81 -13.50
CA PRO A 153 -0.88 18.14 -14.86
C PRO A 153 -2.15 17.39 -15.28
N ALA A 154 -2.26 16.09 -15.01
CA ALA A 154 -3.43 15.28 -15.35
C ALA A 154 -4.73 15.84 -14.76
N LEU A 155 -4.69 16.36 -13.52
CA LEU A 155 -5.86 16.98 -12.89
C LEU A 155 -6.20 18.31 -13.54
N ALA A 156 -5.20 19.18 -13.71
CA ALA A 156 -5.41 20.49 -14.32
C ALA A 156 -5.94 20.39 -15.75
N GLU A 157 -5.39 19.48 -16.56
CA GLU A 157 -5.84 19.20 -17.93
C GLU A 157 -7.26 18.63 -17.95
N TYR A 158 -7.56 17.70 -17.05
CA TYR A 158 -8.90 17.12 -16.94
C TYR A 158 -9.94 18.19 -16.60
N LEU A 159 -9.70 18.98 -15.54
CA LEU A 159 -10.64 20.03 -15.12
C LEU A 159 -10.82 21.09 -16.20
N LYS A 160 -9.74 21.48 -16.88
CA LYS A 160 -9.82 22.39 -18.04
C LYS A 160 -10.71 21.83 -19.14
N LYS A 161 -10.62 20.53 -19.42
CA LYS A 161 -11.46 19.87 -20.42
C LYS A 161 -12.95 19.92 -20.04
N GLN A 162 -13.28 19.70 -18.77
CA GLN A 162 -14.67 19.78 -18.28
C GLN A 162 -15.24 21.19 -18.45
N ALA A 163 -14.43 22.22 -18.22
CA ALA A 163 -14.86 23.61 -18.37
C ALA A 163 -14.90 24.13 -19.82
N THR A 164 -14.42 23.35 -20.81
CA THR A 164 -14.11 23.88 -22.15
C THR A 164 -15.34 24.31 -22.94
N ASP A 165 -16.51 23.71 -22.71
CA ASP A 165 -17.75 24.08 -23.42
C ASP A 165 -18.46 25.30 -22.83
N GLY A 166 -17.89 25.86 -21.76
CA GLY A 166 -18.34 27.06 -21.08
C GLY A 166 -19.42 26.84 -20.02
N THR A 167 -19.82 25.60 -19.76
CA THR A 167 -20.80 25.23 -18.73
C THR A 167 -20.30 24.05 -17.90
N ILE A 168 -20.93 23.79 -16.76
CA ILE A 168 -20.68 22.57 -15.98
C ILE A 168 -22.00 21.83 -15.72
N THR A 169 -22.13 20.66 -16.32
CA THR A 169 -23.26 19.75 -16.05
C THR A 169 -23.09 19.03 -14.71
N GLU A 170 -24.18 18.43 -14.21
CA GLU A 170 -24.15 17.63 -12.98
C GLU A 170 -23.19 16.43 -13.09
N GLU A 171 -23.13 15.81 -14.28
CA GLU A 171 -22.26 14.67 -14.55
C GLU A 171 -20.78 15.07 -14.58
N GLU A 172 -20.44 16.20 -15.21
CA GLU A 172 -19.08 16.72 -15.25
C GLU A 172 -18.60 17.14 -13.86
N LEU A 173 -19.47 17.75 -13.06
CA LEU A 173 -19.17 18.08 -11.66
C LEU A 173 -18.92 16.82 -10.83
N ARG A 174 -19.77 15.79 -10.98
CA ARG A 174 -19.62 14.49 -10.30
C ARG A 174 -18.31 13.82 -10.68
N CYS A 175 -17.99 13.76 -11.97
CA CYS A 175 -16.75 13.15 -12.45
C CYS A 175 -15.52 13.95 -12.01
N SER A 176 -15.60 15.28 -12.01
CA SER A 176 -14.56 16.16 -11.48
C SER A 176 -14.31 15.93 -9.99
N HIS A 177 -15.37 15.74 -9.20
CA HIS A 177 -15.26 15.42 -7.79
C HIS A 177 -14.57 14.06 -7.57
N ASN A 178 -15.03 13.01 -8.26
CA ASN A 178 -14.45 11.66 -8.18
C ASN A 178 -12.97 11.66 -8.57
N PHE A 179 -12.64 12.29 -9.70
CA PHE A 179 -11.26 12.33 -10.16
C PHE A 179 -10.38 13.15 -9.22
N SER A 180 -10.84 14.31 -8.77
CA SER A 180 -10.10 15.11 -7.77
C SER A 180 -9.90 14.36 -6.45
N HIS A 181 -10.87 13.54 -6.03
CA HIS A 181 -10.74 12.67 -4.87
C HIS A 181 -9.65 11.61 -5.09
N LEU A 182 -9.63 10.95 -6.25
CA LEU A 182 -8.58 10.00 -6.62
C LEU A 182 -7.20 10.68 -6.60
N VAL A 183 -7.02 11.78 -7.31
CA VAL A 183 -5.72 12.47 -7.41
C VAL A 183 -5.22 12.91 -6.03
N LYS A 184 -6.12 13.39 -5.16
CA LYS A 184 -5.75 13.73 -3.78
C LYS A 184 -5.24 12.52 -3.01
N GLY A 185 -5.99 11.41 -3.06
CA GLY A 185 -5.59 10.17 -2.40
C GLY A 185 -4.26 9.64 -2.93
N LEU A 186 -4.04 9.68 -4.25
CA LEU A 186 -2.78 9.27 -4.87
C LEU A 186 -1.62 10.12 -4.37
N TYR A 187 -1.78 11.45 -4.38
CA TYR A 187 -0.76 12.37 -3.90
C TYR A 187 -0.40 12.12 -2.43
N ASP A 188 -1.39 11.85 -1.58
CA ASP A 188 -1.19 11.58 -0.15
C ASP A 188 -0.48 10.24 0.08
N GLU A 189 -0.89 9.17 -0.60
CA GLU A 189 -0.24 7.86 -0.49
C GLU A 189 1.21 7.91 -1.00
N ILE A 190 1.46 8.58 -2.13
CA ILE A 190 2.82 8.75 -2.69
C ILE A 190 3.68 9.63 -1.78
N SER A 191 3.11 10.68 -1.18
CA SER A 191 3.85 11.58 -0.27
C SER A 191 4.26 10.91 1.04
N ASN A 192 3.48 9.94 1.52
CA ASN A 192 3.80 9.18 2.73
C ASN A 192 4.50 7.85 2.42
N PHE A 193 4.79 7.57 1.15
CA PHE A 193 5.45 6.35 0.75
C PHE A 193 6.91 6.33 1.20
N TYR A 194 7.34 5.17 1.67
CA TYR A 194 8.71 4.90 2.05
C TYR A 194 9.10 3.46 1.70
N PHE A 195 10.41 3.29 1.48
CA PHE A 195 11.11 2.02 1.33
C PHE A 195 11.85 1.70 2.63
N VAL A 196 11.98 0.41 2.95
CA VAL A 196 12.86 -0.02 4.04
C VAL A 196 14.20 -0.45 3.44
N VAL A 197 15.27 0.21 3.86
CA VAL A 197 16.64 -0.11 3.46
C VAL A 197 17.47 -0.47 4.69
N ARG A 198 18.45 -1.35 4.51
CA ARG A 198 19.42 -1.66 5.56
C ARG A 198 20.69 -0.86 5.35
N ASP A 199 21.22 -0.29 6.42
CA ASP A 199 22.54 0.34 6.39
C ASP A 199 23.67 -0.70 6.46
N GLU A 200 24.92 -0.23 6.42
CA GLU A 200 26.13 -1.07 6.46
C GLU A 200 26.27 -1.92 7.74
N TYR A 201 25.50 -1.61 8.79
CA TYR A 201 25.47 -2.36 10.05
C TYR A 201 24.24 -3.26 10.16
N GLY A 202 23.43 -3.35 9.10
CA GLY A 202 22.21 -4.17 9.06
C GLY A 202 21.00 -3.52 9.75
N LYS A 203 21.09 -2.24 10.14
CA LYS A 203 19.96 -1.53 10.77
C LYS A 203 19.01 -1.00 9.70
N GLU A 204 17.72 -1.26 9.89
CA GLU A 204 16.65 -0.82 9.00
C GLU A 204 16.36 0.68 9.14
N GLN A 205 16.17 1.35 8.01
CA GLN A 205 15.81 2.76 7.91
C GLN A 205 14.72 2.94 6.86
N ARG A 206 13.79 3.87 7.12
CA ARG A 206 12.74 4.25 6.17
C ARG A 206 13.20 5.42 5.33
N VAL A 207 13.21 5.24 4.01
CA VAL A 207 13.60 6.25 3.02
C VAL A 207 12.36 6.68 2.25
N PHE A 208 12.06 7.98 2.30
CA PHE A 208 10.88 8.56 1.66
C PHE A 208 11.19 9.07 0.25
N ILE A 209 10.13 9.36 -0.51
CA ILE A 209 10.24 10.07 -1.78
C ILE A 209 10.42 11.57 -1.48
N ASP A 210 11.68 12.02 -1.40
CA ASP A 210 12.02 13.36 -0.89
C ASP A 210 11.69 14.49 -1.87
N SER A 211 11.84 14.27 -3.18
CA SER A 211 11.63 15.30 -4.20
C SER A 211 10.15 15.59 -4.45
N ALA A 212 9.76 16.87 -4.33
CA ALA A 212 8.42 17.31 -4.71
C ALA A 212 8.13 17.08 -6.21
N GLU A 213 9.15 17.23 -7.06
CA GLU A 213 9.04 17.00 -8.51
C GLU A 213 8.76 15.51 -8.80
N GLU A 214 9.47 14.60 -8.11
CA GLU A 214 9.25 13.16 -8.26
C GLU A 214 7.85 12.75 -7.78
N ARG A 215 7.39 13.30 -6.65
CA ARG A 215 6.02 13.05 -6.17
C ARG A 215 4.96 13.53 -7.16
N ILE A 216 5.16 14.71 -7.77
CA ILE A 216 4.26 15.24 -8.81
C ILE A 216 4.29 14.34 -10.05
N GLU A 217 5.45 13.92 -10.54
CA GLU A 217 5.59 13.05 -11.71
C GLU A 217 4.88 11.70 -11.52
N ILE A 218 5.11 11.04 -10.38
CA ILE A 218 4.50 9.74 -10.09
C ILE A 218 2.98 9.90 -9.91
N THR A 219 2.54 10.96 -9.23
CA THR A 219 1.11 11.24 -9.04
C THR A 219 0.43 11.54 -10.36
N ASP A 220 1.07 12.32 -11.24
CA ASP A 220 0.58 12.63 -12.58
C ASP A 220 0.40 11.36 -13.43
N TYR A 221 1.42 10.50 -13.43
CA TYR A 221 1.36 9.19 -14.08
C TYR A 221 0.22 8.33 -13.52
N ALA A 222 0.14 8.18 -12.20
CA ALA A 222 -0.90 7.41 -11.51
C ALA A 222 -2.30 7.93 -11.83
N SER A 223 -2.46 9.25 -11.91
CA SER A 223 -3.72 9.92 -12.21
C SER A 223 -4.18 9.63 -13.63
N ARG A 224 -3.27 9.66 -14.62
CA ARG A 224 -3.61 9.28 -16.00
C ARG A 224 -4.05 7.83 -16.10
N ARG A 225 -3.36 6.91 -15.42
CA ARG A 225 -3.78 5.50 -15.35
C ARG A 225 -5.15 5.34 -14.70
N GLY A 226 -5.42 6.09 -13.63
CA GLY A 226 -6.73 6.13 -12.98
C GLY A 226 -7.86 6.58 -13.91
N LEU A 227 -7.62 7.60 -14.74
CA LEU A 227 -8.57 8.04 -15.78
C LEU A 227 -8.80 6.97 -16.83
N GLU A 228 -7.73 6.34 -17.34
CA GLU A 228 -7.83 5.26 -18.34
C GLU A 228 -8.65 4.06 -17.81
N LEU A 229 -8.70 3.89 -16.49
CA LEU A 229 -9.49 2.86 -15.79
C LEU A 229 -10.91 3.31 -15.42
N GLY A 230 -11.29 4.57 -15.68
CA GLY A 230 -12.65 5.09 -15.46
C GLY A 230 -12.95 5.53 -14.02
N PHE A 231 -11.94 5.93 -13.25
CA PHE A 231 -12.10 6.42 -11.87
C PHE A 231 -12.47 7.92 -11.76
N ASP A 232 -12.83 8.53 -12.88
CA ASP A 232 -13.66 9.74 -12.95
C ASP A 232 -15.15 9.38 -12.87
N GLY A 233 -15.60 8.35 -13.60
CA GLY A 233 -16.99 7.88 -13.57
C GLY A 233 -17.37 7.13 -12.28
N SER A 234 -16.39 6.54 -11.60
CA SER A 234 -16.56 5.77 -10.37
C SER A 234 -15.64 6.25 -9.25
N LEU A 235 -16.15 6.28 -8.02
CA LEU A 235 -15.35 6.69 -6.85
C LEU A 235 -14.38 5.56 -6.46
N ALA A 236 -13.08 5.82 -6.58
CA ALA A 236 -12.05 4.88 -6.16
C ALA A 236 -12.10 4.62 -4.64
N SER A 237 -12.05 3.34 -4.24
CA SER A 237 -11.88 2.96 -2.83
C SER A 237 -10.49 3.32 -2.31
N ASN A 238 -10.30 3.38 -0.98
CA ASN A 238 -8.97 3.60 -0.39
C ASN A 238 -7.95 2.54 -0.84
N ALA A 239 -8.38 1.27 -0.94
CA ALA A 239 -7.54 0.20 -1.44
C ALA A 239 -7.17 0.40 -2.91
N THR A 240 -8.11 0.87 -3.74
CA THR A 240 -7.85 1.19 -5.15
C THR A 240 -6.85 2.34 -5.29
N VAL A 241 -6.99 3.40 -4.48
CA VAL A 241 -6.01 4.49 -4.40
C VAL A 241 -4.61 3.94 -4.07
N LYS A 242 -4.49 3.13 -3.00
CA LYS A 242 -3.23 2.48 -2.63
C LYS A 242 -2.67 1.61 -3.76
N GLY A 243 -3.52 0.80 -4.39
CA GLY A 243 -3.14 -0.10 -5.48
C GLY A 243 -2.55 0.65 -6.68
N ILE A 244 -3.22 1.70 -7.13
CA ILE A 244 -2.74 2.55 -8.24
C ILE A 244 -1.46 3.30 -7.82
N ALA A 245 -1.42 3.87 -6.62
CA ALA A 245 -0.25 4.61 -6.13
C ALA A 245 1.00 3.73 -6.05
N TYR A 246 0.91 2.56 -5.40
CA TYR A 246 2.06 1.68 -5.20
C TYR A 246 2.50 1.04 -6.53
N TYR A 247 1.55 0.68 -7.40
CA TYR A 247 1.87 0.21 -8.75
C TYR A 247 2.59 1.30 -9.57
N ALA A 248 2.14 2.55 -9.50
CA ALA A 248 2.78 3.68 -10.17
C ALA A 248 4.21 3.93 -9.68
N ILE A 249 4.45 3.82 -8.37
CA ILE A 249 5.80 3.89 -7.81
C ILE A 249 6.68 2.77 -8.38
N GLY A 250 6.18 1.53 -8.44
CA GLY A 250 6.93 0.40 -8.98
C GLY A 250 7.27 0.58 -10.47
N ALA A 251 6.33 1.10 -11.25
CA ALA A 251 6.53 1.36 -12.67
C ALA A 251 7.53 2.51 -12.92
N ARG A 252 7.42 3.61 -12.16
CA ARG A 252 8.18 4.85 -12.43
C ARG A 252 9.52 4.92 -11.71
N LYS A 253 9.59 4.43 -10.48
CA LYS A 253 10.81 4.46 -9.65
C LYS A 253 11.64 3.20 -9.84
N ASP A 254 11.00 2.04 -9.78
CA ASP A 254 11.69 0.74 -9.81
C ASP A 254 11.83 0.18 -11.23
N ASN A 255 11.31 0.90 -12.23
CA ASN A 255 11.29 0.53 -13.66
C ASN A 255 10.66 -0.84 -13.92
N LEU A 256 9.67 -1.22 -13.10
CA LEU A 256 8.92 -2.45 -13.32
C LEU A 256 8.04 -2.33 -14.57
N PRO A 257 7.90 -3.39 -15.38
CA PRO A 257 7.12 -3.32 -16.61
C PRO A 257 5.67 -2.89 -16.39
N GLU A 258 5.25 -1.87 -17.14
CA GLU A 258 3.85 -1.44 -17.17
C GLU A 258 2.98 -2.49 -17.86
N ASP A 259 1.84 -2.79 -17.23
CA ASP A 259 0.89 -3.78 -17.70
C ASP A 259 -0.53 -3.35 -17.32
N MET A 260 -1.23 -2.75 -18.28
CA MET A 260 -2.57 -2.22 -18.06
C MET A 260 -3.60 -3.29 -17.72
N GLU A 261 -3.41 -4.53 -18.20
CA GLU A 261 -4.35 -5.61 -17.87
C GLU A 261 -4.16 -6.06 -16.41
N ALA A 262 -2.91 -6.19 -15.96
CA ALA A 262 -2.61 -6.46 -14.55
C ALA A 262 -3.16 -5.35 -13.64
N LEU A 263 -2.97 -4.09 -14.01
CA LEU A 263 -3.48 -2.94 -13.25
C LEU A 263 -5.03 -2.90 -13.24
N ARG A 264 -5.68 -3.23 -14.36
CA ARG A 264 -7.15 -3.34 -14.45
C ARG A 264 -7.69 -4.43 -13.52
N LEU A 265 -7.06 -5.60 -13.49
CA LEU A 265 -7.44 -6.70 -12.59
C LEU A 265 -7.21 -6.31 -11.12
N LEU A 266 -6.08 -5.70 -10.80
CA LEU A 266 -5.79 -5.17 -9.46
C LEU A 266 -6.87 -4.18 -9.02
N THR A 267 -7.17 -3.17 -9.84
CA THR A 267 -8.14 -2.13 -9.49
C THR A 267 -9.58 -2.64 -9.41
N THR A 268 -9.93 -3.67 -10.19
CA THR A 268 -11.20 -4.40 -10.04
C THR A 268 -11.26 -5.09 -8.68
N ALA A 269 -10.19 -5.80 -8.30
CA ALA A 269 -10.10 -6.52 -7.03
C ALA A 269 -10.13 -5.57 -5.82
N THR A 270 -9.41 -4.45 -5.87
CA THR A 270 -9.34 -3.48 -4.76
C THR A 270 -10.62 -2.67 -4.57
N GLN A 271 -11.51 -2.66 -5.57
CA GLN A 271 -12.80 -1.99 -5.46
C GLN A 271 -13.83 -2.81 -4.65
N VAL A 272 -13.57 -4.10 -4.39
CA VAL A 272 -14.44 -4.95 -3.58
C VAL A 272 -14.39 -4.49 -2.12
N GLU A 273 -15.52 -4.04 -1.58
CA GLU A 273 -15.65 -3.59 -0.19
C GLU A 273 -15.19 -4.68 0.81
N LYS A 274 -14.61 -4.27 1.94
CA LYS A 274 -13.90 -5.11 2.93
C LYS A 274 -12.64 -5.76 2.37
N TYR A 275 -12.75 -6.58 1.33
CA TYR A 275 -11.67 -7.46 0.87
C TYR A 275 -10.57 -6.74 0.09
N GLY A 276 -10.89 -5.66 -0.63
CA GLY A 276 -9.88 -4.85 -1.31
C GLY A 276 -8.84 -4.29 -0.34
N ASN A 277 -9.25 -3.96 0.89
CA ASN A 277 -8.32 -3.54 1.95
C ASN A 277 -7.39 -4.68 2.37
N ASN A 278 -7.87 -5.93 2.40
CA ASN A 278 -7.02 -7.11 2.69
C ASN A 278 -5.95 -7.31 1.61
N LEU A 279 -6.30 -7.07 0.34
CA LEU A 279 -5.37 -7.20 -0.79
C LEU A 279 -4.24 -6.16 -0.74
N MET A 280 -4.55 -4.96 -0.23
CA MET A 280 -3.63 -3.82 -0.12
C MET A 280 -3.20 -3.52 1.33
N ASP A 281 -3.23 -4.53 2.18
CA ASP A 281 -2.85 -4.42 3.58
C ASP A 281 -1.33 -4.55 3.76
N PHE A 282 -0.64 -3.41 3.69
CA PHE A 282 0.80 -3.30 3.92
C PHE A 282 1.14 -2.58 5.24
N ASP A 283 0.17 -2.47 6.15
CA ASP A 283 0.39 -1.80 7.42
C ASP A 283 1.44 -2.55 8.25
N PRO A 284 2.45 -1.87 8.80
CA PRO A 284 3.44 -2.48 9.68
C PRO A 284 2.79 -3.17 10.87
N ILE A 285 3.23 -4.38 11.15
CA ILE A 285 2.82 -5.13 12.34
C ILE A 285 3.82 -4.80 13.43
N VAL A 286 3.32 -4.31 14.55
CA VAL A 286 4.15 -3.97 15.72
C VAL A 286 3.87 -4.98 16.82
N ILE A 287 4.92 -5.64 17.28
CA ILE A 287 4.88 -6.62 18.37
C ILE A 287 5.72 -6.04 19.51
N GLU A 288 5.14 -5.93 20.70
CA GLU A 288 5.93 -5.77 21.91
C GLU A 288 6.25 -7.14 22.45
N ASP A 289 7.53 -7.49 22.43
CA ASP A 289 7.96 -8.77 22.94
C ASP A 289 8.02 -8.78 24.47
N ALA A 290 8.22 -9.99 24.96
CA ALA A 290 8.46 -10.33 26.33
C ALA A 290 9.54 -9.49 27.06
N ALA A 291 10.63 -9.16 26.37
CA ALA A 291 11.74 -8.39 26.94
C ALA A 291 11.49 -6.87 26.89
N GLY A 292 10.32 -6.44 26.39
CA GLY A 292 9.97 -5.04 26.19
C GLY A 292 10.58 -4.43 24.93
N ASN A 293 11.08 -5.26 24.00
CA ASN A 293 11.54 -4.79 22.70
C ASN A 293 10.34 -4.60 21.77
N THR A 294 10.37 -3.51 21.01
CA THR A 294 9.43 -3.29 19.91
C THR A 294 9.99 -3.92 18.64
N ILE A 295 9.25 -4.89 18.10
CA ILE A 295 9.51 -5.58 16.85
C ILE A 295 8.56 -5.05 15.79
N VAL A 296 9.07 -4.75 14.60
CA VAL A 296 8.27 -4.30 13.46
C VAL A 296 8.44 -5.27 12.31
N ILE A 297 7.33 -5.82 11.80
CA ILE A 297 7.28 -6.62 10.58
C ILE A 297 6.56 -5.78 9.53
N GLU A 298 7.29 -5.37 8.49
CA GLU A 298 6.73 -4.54 7.41
C GLU A 298 7.33 -4.92 6.05
N SER A 299 6.56 -4.73 4.98
CA SER A 299 7.07 -4.95 3.61
C SER A 299 8.16 -3.92 3.33
N TYR A 300 9.29 -4.39 2.80
CA TYR A 300 10.42 -3.52 2.49
C TYR A 300 10.17 -2.66 1.25
N ASP A 301 9.38 -3.20 0.32
CA ASP A 301 9.05 -2.57 -0.94
C ASP A 301 7.60 -2.88 -1.31
N ARG A 302 6.70 -2.03 -0.82
CA ARG A 302 5.25 -2.12 -1.09
C ARG A 302 4.91 -1.92 -2.56
N ALA A 303 5.76 -1.23 -3.32
CA ALA A 303 5.55 -0.94 -4.73
C ALA A 303 5.79 -2.20 -5.56
N ARG A 304 6.94 -2.86 -5.34
CA ARG A 304 7.25 -4.18 -5.89
C ARG A 304 6.20 -5.22 -5.51
N ASP A 305 5.86 -5.32 -4.23
CA ASP A 305 4.91 -6.34 -3.76
C ASP A 305 3.51 -6.11 -4.37
N THR A 306 3.06 -4.86 -4.51
CA THR A 306 1.80 -4.52 -5.20
C THR A 306 1.85 -4.89 -6.68
N TRP A 307 2.96 -4.59 -7.37
CA TRP A 307 3.15 -4.99 -8.76
C TRP A 307 3.10 -6.53 -8.91
N MET A 308 3.72 -7.27 -7.99
CA MET A 308 3.66 -8.73 -7.98
C MET A 308 2.23 -9.24 -7.72
N ILE A 309 1.45 -8.62 -6.83
CA ILE A 309 0.03 -8.98 -6.67
C ILE A 309 -0.73 -8.77 -7.99
N ALA A 310 -0.52 -7.64 -8.68
CA ALA A 310 -1.17 -7.37 -9.96
C ALA A 310 -0.80 -8.43 -11.03
N GLN A 311 0.47 -8.83 -11.10
CA GLN A 311 0.93 -9.87 -12.01
C GLN A 311 0.37 -11.25 -11.65
N LEU A 312 0.22 -11.58 -10.36
CA LEU A 312 -0.43 -12.82 -9.95
C LEU A 312 -1.89 -12.85 -10.41
N LEU A 313 -2.63 -11.74 -10.22
CA LEU A 313 -4.00 -11.62 -10.71
C LEU A 313 -4.07 -11.75 -12.24
N LYS A 314 -3.08 -11.24 -12.97
CA LYS A 314 -3.00 -11.45 -14.42
C LYS A 314 -2.75 -12.91 -14.79
N HIS A 315 -1.88 -13.61 -14.05
CA HIS A 315 -1.65 -15.03 -14.24
C HIS A 315 -2.85 -15.90 -13.84
N ARG A 316 -3.69 -15.43 -12.92
CA ARG A 316 -4.86 -16.11 -12.37
C ARG A 316 -6.07 -15.16 -12.25
N PRO A 317 -6.67 -14.73 -13.39
CA PRO A 317 -7.75 -13.73 -13.38
C PRO A 317 -8.99 -14.15 -12.57
N GLU A 318 -9.22 -15.46 -12.42
CA GLU A 318 -10.29 -16.04 -11.61
C GLU A 318 -10.20 -15.67 -10.12
N LEU A 319 -9.05 -15.23 -9.63
CA LEU A 319 -8.89 -14.76 -8.25
C LEU A 319 -9.68 -13.47 -7.98
N VAL A 320 -9.95 -12.66 -9.00
CA VAL A 320 -10.75 -11.43 -8.88
C VAL A 320 -12.17 -11.72 -8.38
N GLU A 321 -12.70 -12.90 -8.73
CA GLU A 321 -14.03 -13.36 -8.29
C GLU A 321 -13.99 -14.10 -6.95
N GLN A 322 -12.82 -14.14 -6.28
CA GLN A 322 -12.59 -14.88 -5.04
C GLN A 322 -12.03 -13.98 -3.93
N PRO A 323 -12.73 -12.89 -3.56
CA PRO A 323 -12.20 -11.84 -2.70
C PRO A 323 -11.82 -12.30 -1.28
N LYS A 324 -12.40 -13.40 -0.81
CA LYS A 324 -12.04 -14.00 0.48
C LYS A 324 -10.60 -14.52 0.54
N LYS A 325 -9.96 -14.75 -0.60
CA LYS A 325 -8.55 -15.18 -0.70
C LYS A 325 -7.55 -14.02 -0.65
N TYR A 326 -8.02 -12.77 -0.71
CA TYR A 326 -7.14 -11.60 -0.86
C TYR A 326 -6.17 -11.39 0.31
N GLU A 327 -6.58 -11.71 1.53
CA GLU A 327 -5.68 -11.66 2.69
C GLU A 327 -4.50 -12.63 2.50
N TRP A 328 -4.80 -13.88 2.14
CA TRP A 328 -3.79 -14.90 1.86
C TRP A 328 -2.88 -14.52 0.69
N ILE A 329 -3.45 -14.06 -0.43
CA ILE A 329 -2.69 -13.62 -1.61
C ILE A 329 -1.69 -12.54 -1.22
N ASN A 330 -2.13 -11.53 -0.47
CA ASN A 330 -1.28 -10.46 -0.01
C ASN A 330 -0.16 -10.98 0.90
N ARG A 331 -0.47 -11.80 1.92
CA ARG A 331 0.56 -12.36 2.83
C ARG A 331 1.55 -13.28 2.13
N MET A 332 1.06 -14.10 1.21
CA MET A 332 1.90 -15.01 0.41
C MET A 332 2.91 -14.22 -0.42
N ILE A 333 2.46 -13.21 -1.18
CA ILE A 333 3.37 -12.37 -1.98
C ILE A 333 4.34 -11.61 -1.08
N GLN A 334 3.87 -11.00 0.02
CA GLN A 334 4.75 -10.29 0.96
C GLN A 334 5.85 -11.18 1.55
N GLN A 335 5.55 -12.44 1.86
CA GLN A 335 6.55 -13.37 2.39
C GLN A 335 7.52 -13.85 1.31
N LEU A 336 7.01 -14.22 0.13
CA LEU A 336 7.84 -14.74 -0.96
C LEU A 336 8.72 -13.64 -1.55
N ALA A 337 8.19 -12.44 -1.76
CA ALA A 337 8.96 -11.29 -2.23
C ALA A 337 10.08 -10.96 -1.25
N TRP A 338 9.78 -10.90 0.05
CA TRP A 338 10.81 -10.77 1.08
C TRP A 338 11.88 -11.86 0.97
N LYS A 339 11.46 -13.13 0.81
CA LYS A 339 12.39 -14.26 0.72
C LYS A 339 13.30 -14.20 -0.50
N PHE A 340 12.81 -13.72 -1.64
CA PHE A 340 13.56 -13.63 -2.89
C PHE A 340 14.51 -12.43 -2.91
N PHE A 341 14.06 -11.27 -2.43
CA PHE A 341 14.70 -9.99 -2.73
C PHE A 341 15.33 -9.32 -1.51
N ASP A 342 14.77 -9.54 -0.31
CA ASP A 342 15.14 -8.79 0.89
C ASP A 342 15.87 -9.66 1.93
N ASP A 343 15.69 -10.98 1.85
CA ASP A 343 16.29 -11.91 2.78
C ASP A 343 17.79 -12.12 2.51
N GLU A 344 18.64 -11.80 3.49
CA GLU A 344 20.10 -11.93 3.41
C GLU A 344 20.57 -13.37 3.16
N TYR A 345 19.83 -14.39 3.62
CA TYR A 345 20.06 -15.80 3.21
C TYR A 345 18.86 -16.34 2.38
N GLY A 346 18.31 -15.49 1.52
CA GLY A 346 17.44 -15.88 0.41
C GLY A 346 18.22 -16.64 -0.67
N PRO A 347 17.61 -16.93 -1.82
CA PRO A 347 18.24 -17.73 -2.87
C PRO A 347 19.54 -17.10 -3.39
N SER A 348 19.57 -15.77 -3.54
CA SER A 348 20.71 -14.97 -4.00
C SER A 348 22.01 -15.23 -3.22
N PHE A 349 21.90 -15.47 -1.91
CA PHE A 349 23.05 -15.75 -1.04
C PHE A 349 23.74 -17.06 -1.40
N PHE A 350 22.97 -18.08 -1.76
CA PHE A 350 23.49 -19.42 -1.98
C PHE A 350 24.02 -19.63 -3.39
N ASP A 351 23.38 -19.04 -4.39
CA ASP A 351 23.78 -19.20 -5.79
C ASP A 351 24.60 -18.02 -6.35
N GLY A 352 24.74 -16.93 -5.60
CA GLY A 352 25.49 -15.74 -5.99
C GLY A 352 24.83 -14.94 -7.12
N LYS A 353 23.53 -15.13 -7.36
CA LYS A 353 22.78 -14.44 -8.43
C LYS A 353 21.89 -13.36 -7.85
N THR A 354 21.58 -12.36 -8.66
CA THR A 354 20.55 -11.36 -8.34
C THR A 354 19.27 -11.73 -9.07
N TYR A 355 18.16 -11.76 -8.33
CA TYR A 355 16.83 -12.01 -8.88
C TYR A 355 16.05 -10.71 -9.00
N THR A 356 15.19 -10.63 -10.01
CA THR A 356 14.26 -9.53 -10.22
C THR A 356 12.80 -10.00 -10.13
N PRO A 357 11.84 -9.12 -9.83
CA PRO A 357 10.41 -9.44 -9.85
C PRO A 357 9.90 -9.94 -11.20
N THR A 358 10.64 -9.70 -12.29
CA THR A 358 10.28 -10.13 -13.65
C THR A 358 10.84 -11.50 -14.02
N ASP A 359 11.66 -12.11 -13.17
CA ASP A 359 12.34 -13.36 -13.51
C ASP A 359 11.37 -14.55 -13.58
N GLY A 360 11.38 -15.26 -14.71
CA GLY A 360 10.50 -16.41 -14.92
C GLY A 360 10.69 -17.55 -13.90
N LYS A 361 11.90 -17.72 -13.35
CA LYS A 361 12.14 -18.71 -12.28
C LYS A 361 11.50 -18.32 -10.95
N VAL A 362 11.48 -17.02 -10.62
CA VAL A 362 10.77 -16.52 -9.43
C VAL A 362 9.28 -16.82 -9.57
N TRP A 363 8.71 -16.49 -10.73
CA TRP A 363 7.31 -16.79 -11.03
C TRP A 363 6.99 -18.28 -11.07
N ASN A 364 7.91 -19.13 -11.54
CA ASN A 364 7.73 -20.58 -11.50
C ASN A 364 7.48 -21.09 -10.07
N VAL A 365 8.28 -20.62 -9.10
CA VAL A 365 8.11 -20.99 -7.68
C VAL A 365 6.79 -20.43 -7.13
N ILE A 366 6.54 -19.14 -7.35
CA ILE A 366 5.33 -18.46 -6.82
C ILE A 366 4.05 -19.13 -7.35
N LEU A 367 3.97 -19.36 -8.66
CA LEU A 367 2.77 -19.93 -9.28
C LEU A 367 2.56 -21.39 -8.88
N LYS A 368 3.61 -22.22 -8.85
CA LYS A 368 3.48 -23.61 -8.38
C LYS A 368 3.05 -23.68 -6.91
N PHE A 369 3.60 -22.82 -6.07
CA PHE A 369 3.21 -22.77 -4.66
C PHE A 369 1.76 -22.30 -4.51
N HIS A 370 1.38 -21.23 -5.21
CA HIS A 370 0.01 -20.74 -5.24
C HIS A 370 -0.96 -21.83 -5.68
N ASP A 371 -0.72 -22.47 -6.83
CA ASP A 371 -1.62 -23.49 -7.39
C ASP A 371 -1.82 -24.65 -6.42
N TYR A 372 -0.74 -25.10 -5.77
CA TYR A 372 -0.83 -26.15 -4.75
C TYR A 372 -1.71 -25.72 -3.56
N MET A 373 -1.46 -24.51 -3.02
CA MET A 373 -2.19 -23.99 -1.87
C MET A 373 -3.64 -23.64 -2.23
N ASP A 374 -3.94 -23.29 -3.48
CA ASP A 374 -5.30 -22.98 -3.93
C ASP A 374 -6.17 -24.24 -4.03
N GLU A 375 -5.58 -25.35 -4.48
CA GLU A 375 -6.26 -26.65 -4.60
C GLU A 375 -6.37 -27.41 -3.26
N LEU A 376 -5.46 -27.14 -2.34
CA LEU A 376 -5.32 -27.89 -1.08
C LEU A 376 -6.60 -27.95 -0.24
N PRO A 377 -7.38 -26.88 -0.05
CA PRO A 377 -8.63 -26.93 0.72
C PRO A 377 -9.63 -27.95 0.15
N SER A 378 -9.86 -27.92 -1.16
CA SER A 378 -10.76 -28.87 -1.83
C SER A 378 -10.22 -30.30 -1.81
N LYS A 379 -8.89 -30.47 -1.86
CA LYS A 379 -8.24 -31.78 -1.71
C LYS A 379 -8.46 -32.34 -0.31
N MET A 380 -8.26 -31.52 0.72
CA MET A 380 -8.48 -31.89 2.12
C MET A 380 -9.94 -32.23 2.40
N GLU A 381 -10.88 -31.45 1.88
CA GLU A 381 -12.31 -31.73 1.99
C GLU A 381 -12.68 -33.06 1.34
N LYS A 382 -12.21 -33.32 0.12
CA LYS A 382 -12.41 -34.60 -0.59
C LYS A 382 -11.83 -35.78 0.19
N ASP A 383 -10.71 -35.58 0.86
CA ASP A 383 -10.07 -36.59 1.67
C ASP A 383 -10.65 -36.72 3.10
N ASP A 384 -11.70 -35.98 3.44
CA ASP A 384 -12.32 -35.96 4.77
C ASP A 384 -11.29 -35.65 5.87
N LEU A 385 -10.39 -34.71 5.57
CA LEU A 385 -9.36 -34.25 6.49
C LEU A 385 -9.83 -33.03 7.27
N PRO A 386 -9.45 -32.92 8.54
CA PRO A 386 -9.80 -31.76 9.33
C PRO A 386 -9.03 -30.53 8.86
N VAL A 387 -9.72 -29.40 8.77
CA VAL A 387 -9.12 -28.09 8.53
C VAL A 387 -8.61 -27.53 9.85
N PHE A 388 -7.30 -27.31 9.92
CA PHE A 388 -6.66 -26.73 11.10
C PHE A 388 -6.58 -25.20 11.03
N PHE A 389 -6.23 -24.65 9.85
CA PHE A 389 -6.02 -23.22 9.63
C PHE A 389 -6.66 -22.79 8.30
N PRO A 390 -7.80 -22.07 8.30
CA PRO A 390 -8.58 -21.77 7.10
C PRO A 390 -8.02 -20.55 6.34
N TYR A 391 -6.75 -20.59 5.92
CA TYR A 391 -6.06 -19.43 5.31
C TYR A 391 -6.73 -18.88 4.04
N TRP A 392 -7.46 -19.71 3.29
CA TRP A 392 -8.07 -19.34 2.01
C TRP A 392 -9.40 -18.58 2.13
N ASP A 393 -9.98 -18.49 3.33
CA ASP A 393 -11.23 -17.76 3.58
C ASP A 393 -11.00 -16.76 4.72
N SER A 394 -10.83 -15.48 4.37
CA SER A 394 -10.57 -14.43 5.34
C SER A 394 -11.69 -14.25 6.37
N ASP A 395 -12.93 -14.61 6.06
CA ASP A 395 -14.03 -14.50 7.04
C ASP A 395 -13.91 -15.62 8.10
N LEU A 396 -13.65 -16.86 7.67
CA LEU A 396 -13.40 -17.97 8.59
C LEU A 396 -12.11 -17.75 9.39
N LEU A 397 -11.10 -17.16 8.78
CA LEU A 397 -9.85 -16.81 9.45
C LEU A 397 -10.06 -15.73 10.51
N GLU A 398 -10.81 -14.66 10.20
CA GLU A 398 -11.17 -13.60 11.15
C GLU A 398 -12.04 -14.12 12.30
N GLU A 399 -12.94 -15.08 12.05
CA GLU A 399 -13.75 -15.72 13.10
C GLU A 399 -12.91 -16.59 14.03
N SER A 400 -11.99 -17.39 13.47
CA SER A 400 -11.15 -18.33 14.23
C SER A 400 -10.00 -17.64 14.95
N LEU A 401 -9.43 -16.58 14.35
CA LEU A 401 -8.27 -15.84 14.84
C LEU A 401 -8.50 -14.32 14.67
N PRO A 402 -9.31 -13.70 15.56
CA PRO A 402 -9.72 -12.30 15.43
C PRO A 402 -8.57 -11.29 15.50
N ASP A 403 -7.49 -11.59 16.23
CA ASP A 403 -6.32 -10.73 16.29
C ASP A 403 -5.57 -10.68 14.92
N LYS A 404 -5.34 -9.46 14.43
CA LYS A 404 -4.71 -9.19 13.11
C LYS A 404 -3.23 -9.56 13.08
N VAL A 405 -2.54 -9.32 14.18
CA VAL A 405 -1.11 -9.62 14.31
C VAL A 405 -0.94 -11.13 14.24
N ASP A 406 -1.74 -11.86 15.01
CA ASP A 406 -1.63 -13.32 15.11
C ASP A 406 -1.93 -14.03 13.78
N ARG A 407 -3.03 -13.68 13.12
CA ARG A 407 -3.36 -14.27 11.81
C ARG A 407 -2.37 -13.90 10.72
N THR A 408 -1.76 -12.72 10.79
CA THR A 408 -0.73 -12.34 9.83
C THR A 408 0.54 -13.14 10.04
N ILE A 409 1.02 -13.29 11.28
CA ILE A 409 2.18 -14.13 11.62
C ILE A 409 1.96 -15.55 11.10
N ALA A 410 0.80 -16.15 11.37
CA ALA A 410 0.48 -17.50 10.93
C ALA A 410 0.51 -17.65 9.39
N GLN A 411 -0.03 -16.69 8.65
CA GLN A 411 0.01 -16.70 7.17
C GLN A 411 1.43 -16.51 6.62
N LEU A 412 2.24 -15.62 7.20
CA LEU A 412 3.64 -15.44 6.79
C LEU A 412 4.46 -16.73 7.02
N VAL A 413 4.26 -17.38 8.16
CA VAL A 413 4.89 -18.69 8.46
C VAL A 413 4.45 -19.76 7.45
N LEU A 414 3.16 -19.80 7.08
CA LEU A 414 2.65 -20.75 6.08
C LEU A 414 3.29 -20.52 4.70
N ALA A 415 3.47 -19.26 4.31
CA ALA A 415 4.00 -18.88 3.00
C ALA A 415 5.52 -19.02 2.87
N GLU A 416 6.25 -19.30 3.95
CA GLU A 416 7.71 -19.37 3.90
C GLU A 416 8.22 -20.58 3.10
N ILE A 417 9.00 -20.33 2.04
CA ILE A 417 9.69 -21.38 1.29
C ILE A 417 11.21 -21.29 1.55
N PRO A 418 11.87 -22.38 1.97
CA PRO A 418 13.29 -22.33 2.28
C PRO A 418 14.15 -22.29 1.02
N ALA A 419 15.20 -21.45 1.02
CA ALA A 419 16.22 -21.38 -0.03
C ALA A 419 17.29 -22.50 0.08
N LYS A 420 17.03 -23.49 0.93
CA LYS A 420 17.89 -24.65 1.18
C LYS A 420 16.99 -25.83 1.55
N THR A 421 17.12 -26.95 0.85
CA THR A 421 16.31 -28.15 1.08
C THR A 421 17.14 -29.41 0.87
N TYR A 422 16.59 -30.56 1.22
CA TYR A 422 17.24 -31.86 1.04
C TYR A 422 16.59 -32.66 -0.09
N ASN A 423 17.39 -33.12 -1.04
CA ASN A 423 16.95 -34.01 -2.10
C ASN A 423 17.10 -35.48 -1.65
N ARG A 424 15.98 -36.18 -1.43
CA ARG A 424 15.97 -37.59 -1.03
C ARG A 424 16.39 -38.57 -2.12
N ASP A 425 16.23 -38.18 -3.39
CA ASP A 425 16.53 -39.05 -4.52
C ASP A 425 18.04 -39.10 -4.76
N THR A 426 18.74 -37.98 -4.52
CA THR A 426 20.20 -37.87 -4.69
C THR A 426 20.96 -37.91 -3.37
N TYR A 427 20.27 -37.77 -2.23
CA TYR A 427 20.84 -37.63 -0.90
C TYR A 427 21.73 -36.38 -0.70
N GLU A 428 21.45 -35.32 -1.46
CA GLU A 428 22.22 -34.07 -1.46
C GLU A 428 21.39 -32.88 -0.98
N VAL A 429 22.08 -31.91 -0.37
CA VAL A 429 21.48 -30.61 -0.03
C VAL A 429 21.46 -29.74 -1.28
N VAL A 430 20.28 -29.24 -1.63
CA VAL A 430 20.06 -28.30 -2.72
C VAL A 430 19.89 -26.89 -2.13
N THR A 431 20.44 -25.88 -2.78
CA THR A 431 20.42 -24.48 -2.31
C THR A 431 19.98 -23.51 -3.41
N GLY A 432 19.69 -22.27 -3.03
CA GLY A 432 19.31 -21.22 -3.99
C GLY A 432 17.89 -21.43 -4.52
N ILE A 433 17.62 -20.91 -5.71
CA ILE A 433 16.29 -21.02 -6.33
C ILE A 433 15.90 -22.47 -6.64
N GLU A 434 16.87 -23.33 -6.97
CA GLU A 434 16.64 -24.75 -7.26
C GLU A 434 16.10 -25.50 -6.04
N ALA A 435 16.50 -25.08 -4.84
CA ALA A 435 15.97 -25.62 -3.60
C ALA A 435 14.49 -25.26 -3.41
N MET A 436 14.12 -24.02 -3.75
CA MET A 436 12.74 -23.55 -3.66
C MET A 436 11.86 -24.26 -4.69
N GLU A 437 12.34 -24.46 -5.91
CA GLU A 437 11.66 -25.23 -6.96
C GLU A 437 11.45 -26.69 -6.51
N LEU A 438 12.49 -27.34 -6.00
CA LEU A 438 12.38 -28.71 -5.47
C LEU A 438 11.42 -28.81 -4.28
N PHE A 439 11.38 -27.80 -3.42
CA PHE A 439 10.47 -27.77 -2.27
C PHE A 439 9.01 -27.76 -2.73
N VAL A 440 8.64 -26.86 -3.64
CA VAL A 440 7.26 -26.76 -4.15
C VAL A 440 6.85 -28.00 -4.94
N ASP A 441 7.76 -28.56 -5.74
CA ASP A 441 7.51 -29.76 -6.55
C ASP A 441 7.21 -31.00 -5.68
N ARG A 442 7.64 -31.01 -4.42
CA ARG A 442 7.45 -32.14 -3.50
C ARG A 442 6.23 -32.03 -2.60
N LEU A 443 5.56 -30.88 -2.55
CA LEU A 443 4.36 -30.70 -1.72
C LEU A 443 3.28 -31.76 -2.01
N PRO A 444 2.90 -32.07 -3.27
CA PRO A 444 1.87 -33.06 -3.56
C PRO A 444 2.25 -34.47 -3.10
N GLN A 445 3.50 -34.88 -3.35
CA GLN A 445 4.00 -36.20 -2.94
C GLN A 445 3.98 -36.35 -1.41
N MET A 446 4.41 -35.31 -0.69
CA MET A 446 4.43 -35.31 0.77
C MET A 446 3.02 -35.40 1.35
N TYR A 447 2.05 -34.68 0.78
CA TYR A 447 0.64 -34.80 1.18
C TYR A 447 0.13 -36.22 1.00
N ASP A 448 0.32 -36.82 -0.17
CA ASP A 448 -0.23 -38.16 -0.47
C ASP A 448 0.32 -39.21 0.50
N TRP A 449 1.61 -39.09 0.85
CA TRP A 449 2.29 -39.92 1.83
C TRP A 449 1.70 -39.80 3.24
N ILE A 450 1.54 -38.56 3.74
CA ILE A 450 0.99 -38.31 5.07
C ILE A 450 -0.46 -38.76 5.16
N VAL A 451 -1.28 -38.41 4.16
CA VAL A 451 -2.72 -38.67 4.16
C VAL A 451 -3.02 -40.16 4.01
N SER A 452 -2.28 -40.86 3.15
CA SER A 452 -2.41 -42.33 3.02
C SER A 452 -2.12 -43.05 4.33
N ALA A 453 -1.10 -42.60 5.07
CA ALA A 453 -0.79 -43.16 6.39
C ALA A 453 -1.85 -42.80 7.43
N TRP A 454 -2.30 -41.53 7.47
CA TRP A 454 -3.31 -41.06 8.42
C TRP A 454 -4.63 -41.82 8.30
N LYS A 455 -5.12 -42.01 7.06
CA LYS A 455 -6.42 -42.65 6.78
C LYS A 455 -6.41 -44.17 6.99
N ASN A 456 -5.25 -44.79 7.15
CA ASN A 456 -5.13 -46.23 7.37
C ASN A 456 -4.39 -46.54 8.69
N PRO A 457 -5.12 -46.56 9.84
CA PRO A 457 -4.54 -46.88 11.14
C PRO A 457 -3.85 -48.26 11.23
N ASP A 458 -4.23 -49.19 10.35
CA ASP A 458 -3.63 -50.52 10.28
C ASP A 458 -2.36 -50.59 9.44
N SER A 459 -2.06 -49.54 8.67
CA SER A 459 -0.86 -49.45 7.86
C SER A 459 0.40 -49.49 8.73
N GLN A 460 1.48 -50.04 8.17
CA GLN A 460 2.77 -50.04 8.84
C GLN A 460 3.28 -48.61 9.06
N ASP A 461 3.01 -47.69 8.14
CA ASP A 461 3.38 -46.28 8.26
C ASP A 461 2.69 -45.60 9.45
N TYR A 462 1.38 -45.83 9.65
CA TYR A 462 0.68 -45.30 10.82
C TYR A 462 1.23 -45.90 12.12
N LYS A 463 1.42 -47.23 12.15
CA LYS A 463 2.00 -47.93 13.32
C LYS A 463 3.40 -47.39 13.64
N ASN A 464 4.23 -47.19 12.63
CA ASN A 464 5.56 -46.60 12.77
C ASN A 464 5.47 -45.16 13.28
N ALA A 465 4.54 -44.36 12.76
CA ALA A 465 4.32 -42.98 13.22
C ALA A 465 4.00 -42.95 14.73
N MET A 466 3.11 -43.84 15.17
CA MET A 466 2.77 -43.96 16.58
C MET A 466 3.95 -44.43 17.43
N VAL A 467 4.80 -45.33 16.92
CA VAL A 467 6.05 -45.72 17.61
C VAL A 467 7.01 -44.55 17.70
N GLY A 468 7.22 -43.80 16.62
CA GLY A 468 8.09 -42.62 16.60
C GLY A 468 7.67 -41.57 17.61
N TYR A 469 6.36 -41.29 17.73
CA TYR A 469 5.81 -40.40 18.74
C TYR A 469 6.09 -40.89 20.17
N ARG A 470 5.93 -42.19 20.42
CA ARG A 470 6.23 -42.81 21.73
C ARG A 470 7.71 -42.71 22.09
N MET A 471 8.59 -42.98 21.13
CA MET A 471 10.05 -42.88 21.33
C MET A 471 10.45 -41.45 21.66
N TRP A 472 9.86 -40.47 21.00
CA TRP A 472 10.11 -39.06 21.28
C TRP A 472 9.70 -38.68 22.72
N LEU A 473 8.53 -39.09 23.19
CA LEU A 473 8.14 -38.84 24.59
C LEU A 473 9.05 -39.56 25.60
N GLN A 474 9.47 -40.78 25.28
CA GLN A 474 10.40 -41.53 26.12
C GLN A 474 11.77 -40.86 26.19
N ASP A 475 12.28 -40.33 25.08
CA ASP A 475 13.49 -39.51 25.02
C ASP A 475 13.40 -38.30 25.97
N ARG A 476 12.30 -37.53 25.90
CA ARG A 476 12.08 -36.41 26.83
C ARG A 476 12.09 -36.87 28.29
N TYR A 477 11.46 -38.01 28.59
CA TYR A 477 11.40 -38.56 29.94
C TYR A 477 12.78 -38.94 30.48
N VAL A 478 13.58 -39.68 29.71
CA VAL A 478 14.92 -40.13 30.15
C VAL A 478 15.91 -38.96 30.27
N HIS A 479 15.68 -37.86 29.56
CA HIS A 479 16.45 -36.62 29.66
C HIS A 479 15.96 -35.65 30.75
N GLY A 480 15.10 -36.11 31.66
CA GLY A 480 14.66 -35.33 32.82
C GLY A 480 13.68 -34.20 32.49
N LEU A 481 13.09 -34.20 31.29
CA LEU A 481 12.09 -33.23 30.87
C LEU A 481 10.69 -33.68 31.30
N GLU A 482 10.54 -34.00 32.59
CA GLU A 482 9.34 -34.62 33.15
C GLU A 482 8.09 -33.75 32.96
N ASN A 483 8.17 -32.42 32.99
CA ASN A 483 6.99 -31.59 32.74
C ASN A 483 6.67 -31.42 31.24
N THR A 484 7.66 -31.54 30.35
CA THR A 484 7.37 -31.74 28.90
C THR A 484 6.59 -33.03 28.73
N VAL A 485 7.04 -34.12 29.34
CA VAL A 485 6.32 -35.40 29.31
C VAL A 485 4.93 -35.24 29.92
N ARG A 486 4.77 -34.63 31.10
CA ARG A 486 3.44 -34.39 31.69
C ARG A 486 2.53 -33.52 30.82
N GLN A 487 3.08 -32.52 30.12
CA GLN A 487 2.32 -31.67 29.20
C GLN A 487 1.75 -32.50 28.04
N PHE A 488 2.56 -33.33 27.39
CA PHE A 488 2.20 -34.06 26.17
C PHE A 488 1.68 -35.48 26.40
N SER A 489 1.91 -36.08 27.57
CA SER A 489 1.54 -37.47 27.87
C SER A 489 0.76 -37.67 29.16
N GLY A 490 0.78 -36.73 30.11
CA GLY A 490 0.27 -37.01 31.47
C GLY A 490 0.97 -38.24 32.06
N GLU A 491 0.19 -39.24 32.49
CA GLU A 491 0.62 -40.64 32.67
C GLU A 491 0.05 -41.54 31.56
N TRP A 492 0.56 -42.76 31.38
CA TRP A 492 0.04 -43.67 30.34
C TRP A 492 -1.44 -44.04 30.60
N PRO A 493 -2.37 -43.83 29.64
CA PRO A 493 -2.19 -43.50 28.21
C PRO A 493 -2.11 -41.98 27.87
N PHE A 494 -1.47 -41.65 26.74
CA PHE A 494 -1.18 -40.28 26.25
C PHE A 494 -2.33 -39.26 26.19
N GLU A 495 -3.58 -39.73 26.19
CA GLU A 495 -4.79 -38.90 26.06
C GLU A 495 -5.59 -38.89 27.36
N GLN A 496 -4.92 -38.55 28.47
CA GLN A 496 -5.57 -38.45 29.78
C GLN A 496 -6.24 -37.09 29.99
N GLU A 497 -7.39 -37.11 30.65
CA GLU A 497 -8.15 -35.92 31.03
C GLU A 497 -7.35 -35.07 32.05
N GLY A 498 -7.11 -33.80 31.72
CA GLY A 498 -6.34 -32.87 32.57
C GLY A 498 -4.96 -32.46 32.05
N THR A 499 -4.54 -32.92 30.87
CA THR A 499 -3.34 -32.46 30.13
C THR A 499 -3.70 -31.52 28.98
N ILE A 500 -2.76 -30.70 28.45
CA ILE A 500 -3.06 -29.82 27.31
C ILE A 500 -3.43 -30.66 26.09
N ASP A 501 -2.71 -31.75 25.89
CA ASP A 501 -2.93 -32.67 24.79
C ASP A 501 -4.24 -33.44 24.94
N GLY A 502 -4.57 -33.91 26.13
CA GLY A 502 -5.87 -34.52 26.44
C GLY A 502 -7.02 -33.53 26.26
N PHE A 503 -6.83 -32.27 26.66
CA PHE A 503 -7.80 -31.20 26.41
C PHE A 503 -7.98 -30.95 24.92
N LEU A 504 -6.90 -30.72 24.17
CA LEU A 504 -6.96 -30.43 22.74
C LEU A 504 -7.50 -31.62 21.94
N ASN A 505 -7.07 -32.85 22.22
CA ASN A 505 -7.59 -34.05 21.57
C ASN A 505 -9.09 -34.25 21.84
N LYS A 506 -9.56 -34.00 23.08
CA LYS A 506 -10.98 -34.11 23.45
C LYS A 506 -11.84 -33.07 22.73
N ASN A 507 -11.32 -31.86 22.53
CA ASN A 507 -12.10 -30.72 22.04
C ASN A 507 -11.84 -30.38 20.56
N PHE A 508 -10.78 -30.90 19.94
CA PHE A 508 -10.30 -30.44 18.64
C PHE A 508 -9.68 -31.60 17.83
N PHE A 509 -10.50 -32.26 17.00
CA PHE A 509 -10.04 -33.38 16.16
C PHE A 509 -8.90 -32.98 15.21
N ALA A 510 -8.92 -31.74 14.70
CA ALA A 510 -7.85 -31.19 13.86
C ALA A 510 -6.49 -31.18 14.57
N TRP A 511 -6.45 -31.09 15.90
CA TRP A 511 -5.20 -31.15 16.67
C TRP A 511 -4.48 -32.49 16.51
N LYS A 512 -5.24 -33.59 16.54
CA LYS A 512 -4.67 -34.93 16.37
C LYS A 512 -4.01 -35.07 14.98
N PHE A 513 -4.67 -34.53 13.96
CA PHE A 513 -4.11 -34.49 12.61
C PHE A 513 -2.88 -33.56 12.55
N ALA A 514 -2.92 -32.41 13.20
CA ALA A 514 -1.81 -31.47 13.21
C ALA A 514 -0.51 -32.05 13.80
N LYS A 515 -0.59 -32.98 14.75
CA LYS A 515 0.57 -33.71 15.29
C LYS A 515 1.08 -34.84 14.39
N PHE A 516 0.21 -35.36 13.51
CA PHE A 516 0.51 -36.56 12.75
C PHE A 516 1.67 -36.41 11.77
N PRO A 517 1.85 -35.30 11.01
CA PRO A 517 3.00 -35.11 10.12
C PRO A 517 4.35 -35.28 10.84
N TYR A 518 4.50 -34.71 12.05
CA TYR A 518 5.69 -34.91 12.87
C TYR A 518 5.90 -36.38 13.25
N ALA A 519 4.86 -37.02 13.79
CA ALA A 519 4.91 -38.43 14.19
C ALA A 519 5.27 -39.33 12.99
N TYR A 520 4.69 -39.05 11.83
CA TYR A 520 4.92 -39.76 10.58
C TYR A 520 6.39 -39.70 10.14
N LEU A 521 6.97 -38.50 10.07
CA LEU A 521 8.38 -38.34 9.71
C LEU A 521 9.30 -39.05 10.72
N ARG A 522 9.05 -38.89 12.02
CA ARG A 522 9.86 -39.53 13.07
C ARG A 522 9.77 -41.06 13.00
N GLY A 523 8.57 -41.59 12.77
CA GLY A 523 8.31 -43.02 12.66
C GLY A 523 8.98 -43.68 11.45
N ARG A 524 9.08 -42.96 10.32
CA ARG A 524 9.74 -43.47 9.12
C ARG A 524 11.26 -43.55 9.20
N ILE A 525 11.88 -42.74 10.05
CA ILE A 525 13.35 -42.66 10.09
C ILE A 525 13.96 -43.79 10.94
N GLN A 526 13.16 -44.54 11.73
CA GLN A 526 13.60 -45.73 12.49
C GLN A 526 15.02 -45.59 13.09
N VAL A 527 15.35 -44.41 13.65
CA VAL A 527 16.61 -44.19 14.35
C VAL A 527 16.44 -44.69 15.77
N GLY A 528 16.65 -45.99 15.95
CA GLY A 528 17.43 -46.37 17.12
C GLY A 528 18.85 -45.81 16.95
N PRO A 529 19.61 -45.60 18.03
CA PRO A 529 20.99 -45.08 17.98
C PRO A 529 21.95 -45.84 17.04
N ASP A 530 21.53 -46.99 16.49
CA ASP A 530 22.32 -47.89 15.65
C ASP A 530 21.87 -47.98 14.18
N ALA A 531 20.93 -47.13 13.70
CA ALA A 531 20.55 -47.13 12.30
C ALA A 531 21.67 -46.53 11.43
N ARG A 532 22.19 -47.30 10.46
CA ARG A 532 23.15 -46.81 9.46
C ARG A 532 22.44 -45.87 8.49
N LEU A 533 22.33 -44.61 8.88
CA LEU A 533 21.93 -43.55 7.98
C LEU A 533 23.00 -43.39 6.89
N PRO A 534 22.63 -42.98 5.65
CA PRO A 534 23.59 -42.44 4.70
C PRO A 534 24.48 -41.40 5.40
N PRO A 535 25.75 -41.20 5.01
CA PRO A 535 26.69 -40.34 5.73
C PRO A 535 26.22 -38.88 5.99
N ASN A 536 25.15 -38.45 5.32
CA ASN A 536 24.62 -37.09 5.31
C ASN A 536 23.11 -36.98 5.61
N TYR A 537 22.47 -38.00 6.20
CA TYR A 537 21.04 -37.94 6.54
C TYR A 537 20.80 -38.25 8.01
N GLY A 538 21.00 -37.26 8.88
CA GLY A 538 20.72 -37.34 10.30
C GLY A 538 19.31 -36.89 10.67
N GLU A 539 19.04 -36.92 11.98
CA GLU A 539 17.84 -36.34 12.59
C GLU A 539 17.71 -34.83 12.30
N TRP A 540 18.82 -34.14 12.05
CA TRP A 540 18.84 -32.70 11.81
C TRP A 540 18.30 -32.30 10.42
N GLU A 541 18.57 -33.09 9.39
CA GLU A 541 18.05 -32.86 8.03
C GLU A 541 16.53 -33.01 7.98
N MET A 542 15.97 -33.95 8.76
CA MET A 542 14.52 -34.09 8.93
C MET A 542 13.91 -32.81 9.50
N TYR A 543 14.46 -32.29 10.60
CA TYR A 543 13.93 -31.09 11.23
C TYR A 543 14.08 -29.87 10.33
N ALA A 544 15.25 -29.69 9.71
CA ALA A 544 15.55 -28.49 8.91
C ALA A 544 14.78 -28.43 7.59
N TYR A 545 14.51 -29.57 6.95
CA TYR A 545 14.02 -29.59 5.56
C TYR A 545 12.72 -30.37 5.37
N GLU A 546 12.57 -31.55 5.97
CA GLU A 546 11.37 -32.38 5.75
C GLU A 546 10.18 -31.94 6.59
N LEU A 547 10.42 -31.47 7.82
CA LEU A 547 9.35 -31.08 8.73
C LEU A 547 8.57 -29.85 8.19
N PRO A 548 9.21 -28.75 7.76
CA PRO A 548 8.49 -27.64 7.12
C PRO A 548 7.69 -28.08 5.88
N LEU A 549 8.26 -28.97 5.07
CA LEU A 549 7.60 -29.51 3.87
C LEU A 549 6.33 -30.31 4.23
N ALA A 550 6.43 -31.18 5.23
CA ALA A 550 5.31 -32.01 5.69
C ALA A 550 4.13 -31.16 6.20
N TYR A 551 4.41 -30.15 7.02
CA TYR A 551 3.37 -29.29 7.58
C TYR A 551 2.72 -28.40 6.53
N LYS A 552 3.51 -27.79 5.64
CA LYS A 552 2.99 -26.97 4.54
C LYS A 552 2.20 -27.79 3.54
N SER A 553 2.57 -29.05 3.31
CA SER A 553 1.80 -29.94 2.42
C SER A 553 0.36 -30.12 2.89
N VAL A 554 0.07 -30.00 4.20
CA VAL A 554 -1.29 -30.11 4.76
C VAL A 554 -1.84 -28.79 5.29
N GLY A 555 -1.26 -27.65 4.88
CA GLY A 555 -1.81 -26.32 5.15
C GLY A 555 -1.64 -25.85 6.59
N ILE A 556 -0.65 -26.37 7.32
CA ILE A 556 -0.42 -26.04 8.73
C ILE A 556 0.79 -25.08 8.85
N PRO A 557 0.62 -23.89 9.46
CA PRO A 557 1.71 -22.93 9.63
C PRO A 557 2.66 -23.38 10.74
N LEU A 558 3.73 -24.09 10.35
CA LEU A 558 4.80 -24.50 11.25
C LEU A 558 5.99 -23.54 11.15
N GLY A 559 6.38 -22.93 12.27
CA GLY A 559 7.56 -22.07 12.37
C GLY A 559 8.56 -22.58 13.40
N GLN A 560 9.82 -22.18 13.28
CA GLN A 560 10.89 -22.55 14.21
C GLN A 560 11.04 -21.48 15.30
N MET A 561 10.93 -21.88 16.56
CA MET A 561 11.34 -21.08 17.72
C MET A 561 12.83 -21.32 18.02
N GLY A 562 13.55 -20.31 18.50
CA GLY A 562 14.93 -20.43 18.95
C GLY A 562 15.13 -19.81 20.34
N GLY A 563 16.36 -19.80 20.82
CA GLY A 563 16.70 -19.05 22.02
C GLY A 563 18.18 -19.00 22.27
N SER A 564 18.61 -17.91 22.92
CA SER A 564 19.96 -17.77 23.47
C SER A 564 19.94 -18.10 24.96
N GLY A 565 19.69 -19.36 25.30
CA GLY A 565 19.80 -19.87 26.65
C GLY A 565 21.11 -20.64 26.85
N THR A 566 21.86 -20.36 27.91
CA THR A 566 22.91 -21.28 28.37
C THR A 566 22.24 -22.59 28.79
N SER A 567 22.63 -23.68 28.14
CA SER A 567 22.08 -25.04 28.26
C SER A 567 22.23 -25.72 29.64
N GLY A 568 22.42 -24.96 30.72
CA GLY A 568 22.63 -25.48 32.06
C GLY A 568 21.37 -25.95 32.81
N GLN A 569 20.16 -25.81 32.24
CA GLN A 569 18.91 -26.23 32.91
C GLN A 569 18.08 -27.27 32.13
N LEU A 570 18.52 -27.72 30.95
CA LEU A 570 17.86 -28.80 30.19
C LEU A 570 18.56 -30.17 30.36
N GLY A 571 19.31 -30.37 31.44
CA GLY A 571 19.77 -31.71 31.89
C GLY A 571 20.77 -32.45 30.99
N GLY A 572 21.21 -31.89 29.86
CA GLY A 572 22.21 -32.49 28.97
C GLY A 572 23.58 -31.81 29.03
N PRO A 573 24.69 -32.55 28.92
CA PRO A 573 26.02 -31.97 28.80
C PRO A 573 26.23 -31.46 27.36
N GLY A 574 25.99 -30.16 27.11
CA GLY A 574 26.44 -29.52 25.87
C GLY A 574 25.77 -28.18 25.55
N ASN A 575 26.56 -27.24 25.04
CA ASN A 575 26.11 -25.98 24.44
C ASN A 575 25.48 -26.25 23.07
N TYR A 576 24.21 -26.66 23.03
CA TYR A 576 23.49 -26.89 21.77
C TYR A 576 22.50 -25.74 21.52
N SER A 577 22.63 -25.07 20.37
CA SER A 577 21.62 -24.15 19.85
C SER A 577 20.42 -24.95 19.36
N HIS A 578 19.41 -25.15 20.21
CA HIS A 578 18.18 -25.83 19.80
C HIS A 578 17.25 -24.84 19.09
N GLY A 579 16.74 -25.24 17.92
CA GLY A 579 15.56 -24.64 17.33
C GLY A 579 14.37 -25.57 17.58
N GLU A 580 13.40 -25.14 18.39
CA GLU A 580 12.13 -25.82 18.57
C GLU A 580 11.16 -25.46 17.44
N TYR A 581 10.05 -26.17 17.29
CA TYR A 581 9.01 -25.78 16.33
C TYR A 581 7.66 -25.56 17.02
N ALA A 582 6.90 -24.62 16.48
CA ALA A 582 5.55 -24.28 16.90
C ALA A 582 4.58 -24.42 15.75
N ILE A 583 3.37 -24.86 16.07
CA ILE A 583 2.23 -24.70 15.18
C ILE A 583 1.54 -23.38 15.54
N PHE A 584 1.43 -22.48 14.56
CA PHE A 584 0.73 -21.21 14.68
C PHE A 584 -0.74 -21.35 14.27
N GLY A 585 -1.55 -20.33 14.55
CA GLY A 585 -2.93 -20.30 14.05
C GLY A 585 -3.94 -21.12 14.86
N ILE A 586 -3.64 -21.43 16.12
CA ILE A 586 -4.63 -22.03 17.03
C ILE A 586 -5.71 -20.98 17.37
N PRO A 587 -7.01 -21.33 17.34
CA PRO A 587 -8.06 -20.38 17.64
C PRO A 587 -7.91 -19.73 19.02
N GLU A 588 -8.15 -18.42 19.11
CA GLU A 588 -8.01 -17.68 20.37
C GLU A 588 -8.89 -18.25 21.49
N SER A 589 -10.10 -18.72 21.15
CA SER A 589 -11.02 -19.33 22.11
C SER A 589 -10.43 -20.56 22.78
N VAL A 590 -9.60 -21.31 22.04
CA VAL A 590 -8.86 -22.47 22.55
C VAL A 590 -7.75 -22.00 23.47
N ILE A 591 -6.92 -21.03 23.05
CA ILE A 591 -5.84 -20.47 23.88
C ILE A 591 -6.37 -19.90 25.19
N LYS A 592 -7.42 -19.07 25.14
CA LYS A 592 -8.08 -18.49 26.33
C LYS A 592 -8.60 -19.59 27.26
N LYS A 593 -9.22 -20.63 26.71
CA LYS A 593 -9.75 -21.75 27.51
C LYS A 593 -8.61 -22.57 28.14
N LEU A 594 -7.51 -22.80 27.42
CA LEU A 594 -6.31 -23.45 27.91
C LEU A 594 -5.70 -22.70 29.10
N LEU A 595 -5.47 -21.39 28.94
CA LEU A 595 -4.90 -20.53 29.99
C LEU A 595 -5.77 -20.47 31.26
N SER A 596 -7.09 -20.68 31.13
CA SER A 596 -7.99 -20.71 32.28
C SER A 596 -7.94 -22.00 33.12
N GLN A 597 -7.30 -23.07 32.62
CA GLN A 597 -7.27 -24.36 33.31
C GLN A 597 -6.16 -24.42 34.37
N LYS A 598 -6.56 -24.54 35.64
CA LYS A 598 -5.65 -24.51 36.80
C LYS A 598 -4.67 -25.70 36.92
N ASN A 599 -4.79 -26.73 36.07
CA ASN A 599 -4.06 -28.00 36.20
C ASN A 599 -3.18 -28.37 34.99
N LEU A 600 -3.09 -27.53 33.95
CA LEU A 600 -2.36 -27.85 32.71
C LEU A 600 -0.83 -27.67 32.77
N GLY A 601 -0.27 -27.29 33.93
CA GLY A 601 1.11 -26.80 33.99
C GLY A 601 1.27 -25.42 33.36
N ARG A 602 2.51 -24.96 33.17
CA ARG A 602 2.79 -23.72 32.42
C ARG A 602 2.74 -24.04 30.93
N ILE A 603 1.77 -23.49 30.20
CA ILE A 603 1.66 -23.65 28.75
C ILE A 603 2.55 -22.60 28.08
N ALA A 604 3.45 -23.04 27.20
CA ALA A 604 4.19 -22.13 26.33
C ALA A 604 3.33 -21.74 25.13
N VAL A 605 2.80 -20.52 25.16
CA VAL A 605 2.10 -19.92 24.02
C VAL A 605 2.99 -18.81 23.45
N ALA A 606 3.27 -18.90 22.16
CA ALA A 606 3.97 -17.92 21.37
C ALA A 606 3.01 -16.90 20.75
N HIS A 607 3.53 -15.78 20.25
CA HIS A 607 2.78 -14.90 19.35
C HIS A 607 2.20 -15.69 18.16
N GLY A 608 1.08 -15.22 17.59
CA GLY A 608 0.37 -15.98 16.56
C GLY A 608 -0.33 -17.23 17.07
N ASN A 609 -0.61 -17.27 18.38
CA ASN A 609 -1.13 -18.45 19.09
C ASN A 609 -0.31 -19.72 18.80
N GLY A 610 1.02 -19.55 18.72
CA GLY A 610 1.95 -20.63 18.45
C GLY A 610 2.08 -21.56 19.65
N VAL A 611 1.76 -22.84 19.50
CA VAL A 611 1.99 -23.84 20.57
C VAL A 611 3.19 -24.70 20.19
N SER A 612 4.19 -24.76 21.08
CA SER A 612 5.38 -25.59 20.88
C SER A 612 4.96 -27.05 20.73
N MET A 613 5.58 -27.72 19.77
CA MET A 613 5.39 -29.12 19.44
C MET A 613 6.36 -30.06 20.16
N MET A 614 7.48 -29.52 20.68
CA MET A 614 8.65 -30.32 21.03
C MET A 614 9.16 -30.13 22.46
N SER A 615 8.72 -29.10 23.18
CA SER A 615 9.04 -28.97 24.60
C SER A 615 8.02 -28.09 25.34
N ALA A 616 7.73 -28.48 26.57
CA ALA A 616 7.36 -27.55 27.61
C ALA A 616 8.67 -27.06 28.23
N ILE A 617 9.06 -25.80 27.98
CA ILE A 617 10.28 -25.27 28.58
C ILE A 617 10.00 -25.08 30.09
N ASP A 618 10.38 -26.07 30.89
CA ASP A 618 10.52 -25.99 32.35
C ASP A 618 11.46 -24.86 32.81
N GLY A 619 12.09 -24.18 31.86
CA GLY A 619 13.01 -23.06 32.02
C GLY A 619 12.48 -21.70 31.58
N PHE A 620 11.20 -21.47 31.23
CA PHE A 620 10.65 -20.11 31.22
C PHE A 620 10.49 -19.59 32.66
N LYS A 621 11.61 -19.50 33.39
CA LYS A 621 11.75 -18.52 34.45
C LYS A 621 11.73 -17.17 33.77
N LYS A 622 11.11 -16.18 34.43
CA LYS A 622 11.38 -14.76 34.21
C LYS A 622 12.88 -14.62 33.92
N ASP A 623 13.25 -14.02 32.78
CA ASP A 623 14.63 -13.79 32.30
C ASP A 623 15.33 -14.91 31.48
N SER A 624 14.62 -15.82 30.81
CA SER A 624 15.24 -16.96 30.08
C SER A 624 15.59 -16.75 28.60
N GLY A 625 15.30 -15.58 28.00
CA GLY A 625 15.92 -15.17 26.72
C GLY A 625 15.64 -16.03 25.47
N TYR A 626 14.46 -16.65 25.36
CA TYR A 626 14.05 -17.39 24.15
C TYR A 626 13.30 -16.50 23.16
N CYS A 627 13.50 -16.72 21.86
CA CYS A 627 13.04 -15.87 20.76
C CYS A 627 12.61 -16.67 19.51
N ILE A 628 11.61 -16.26 18.74
CA ILE A 628 11.27 -16.92 17.47
C ILE A 628 12.40 -16.71 16.44
N ARG A 629 13.32 -17.67 16.24
CA ARG A 629 14.46 -17.47 15.33
C ARG A 629 14.14 -17.50 13.84
N SER A 630 13.07 -18.18 13.44
CA SER A 630 12.90 -18.55 12.04
C SER A 630 11.41 -18.80 11.75
N GLY A 631 10.76 -17.83 11.13
CA GLY A 631 9.39 -18.03 10.61
C GLY A 631 8.76 -16.76 10.07
N VAL A 632 9.06 -15.62 10.69
CA VAL A 632 8.60 -14.32 10.19
C VAL A 632 9.81 -13.41 10.04
N ARG A 633 10.34 -13.34 8.82
CA ARG A 633 11.42 -12.43 8.42
C ARG A 633 12.66 -12.45 9.33
N ARG A 634 12.95 -13.61 9.94
CA ARG A 634 14.05 -13.87 10.93
C ARG A 634 14.01 -13.01 12.17
N ILE A 635 12.81 -12.61 12.60
CA ILE A 635 12.69 -11.77 13.77
C ILE A 635 12.53 -12.61 15.02
N ASP A 636 13.56 -12.52 15.87
CA ASP A 636 13.61 -13.04 17.23
C ASP A 636 12.50 -12.41 18.10
N ILE A 637 11.31 -13.02 18.12
CA ILE A 637 10.22 -12.58 18.99
C ILE A 637 10.31 -13.30 20.34
N TYR A 638 10.65 -12.57 21.40
CA TYR A 638 10.70 -13.14 22.74
C TYR A 638 9.29 -13.37 23.29
N LEU A 639 9.07 -14.54 23.92
CA LEU A 639 7.74 -14.99 24.35
C LEU A 639 7.55 -14.86 25.87
N TRP A 640 6.56 -14.09 26.30
CA TRP A 640 5.96 -14.17 27.64
C TRP A 640 4.46 -14.19 27.45
N TRP A 641 3.80 -15.03 28.24
CA TRP A 641 2.46 -14.72 28.70
C TRP A 641 2.56 -14.30 30.18
N GLU A 642 2.62 -12.99 30.45
CA GLU A 642 2.35 -12.47 31.80
C GLU A 642 0.84 -12.18 31.93
N LYS A 643 0.10 -13.18 32.42
CA LYS A 643 -0.92 -13.07 33.48
C LYS A 643 -1.64 -14.38 33.73
#